data_AF-A0ABD0TR66-F1
#
_entry.id   AF-A0ABD0TR66-F1
#
_cell.length_a   1.000
_cell.length_b   1.000
_cell.length_c   1.000
_cell.angle_alpha   90.00
_cell.angle_beta   90.00
_cell.angle_gamma   90.00
#
_symmetry.space_group_name_H-M   'P 1'
#
loop_
_entity.id
_entity.type
_entity.pdbx_description
1 polymer ?
#
loop_
_entity_poly.entity_id
_entity_poly.type
_entity_poly.pdbx_seq_one_letter_code
_entity_poly.pdbx_strand_id
1 'polypeptide(L)'
;MRCRSPSPVREGLRKHAKIPGHHSKYHVMEGVGHSSRKQDNAVKCCGRTHGAKKSRSCSPQSLDMDDALTRQIREIHNDTRKSARIIRDSRARLLEIQKKTTLTEADVKELGERNELLLREMERFDRLTRNVQKLVGAEVASFKKPKEERRAEYVPGHMYEPPVYHEMKMNHPTVLLAAGRSSEVPGVVVMDPPMRSKSEIDLTRKLSESYDMQEKLVADNADLEVKRYILYKELMTKDQNLETCRAQIKRLQGELKMMSKENAVLHEKLNKNNPEGDATAMNQDTIYQKDNEVCAQLEKNLEAQELIVKLENYKSSTVELEKQLGELEVEVRHIRVEMATVKGGAVAGAAAGAVAGAAAGAAAGAAAGARPGAGPGAGLGPGAGFSACRGGGGKNTCFEQPAGGPPVPPMSRACGVCPPCPAPCNPNAPPTPAEREAARLAIQLKQTEENFKTKVTECAMLRAELLKKKEELEKERCQHREVQNKLRELEMKFEGLTTHTNMMMGTKEQAFEQEVNVRALKQCYREAREEIDELRMLMKEQNDQLQDYRVKYLQAQQLVEEQRRQMDMMDMDNTRISEQINLEIQRVKIKFQEKLQELAPIPDLLKATQMRLKDAQQAQAIAEHNAEQLARELNCAREKVHVLLHNSLKSPEKPPEKGADEKQMALLQQRIAQLTETNMSLKSEIERLKMNVIRMEESVLANEKRLQEKMHECAQLGGELDRARDEAARALQRANERTDTIRKCMQTSIAELERQLAMSRAQVKTAEKDREELQCRMQCQIQRLNENFEQASLRILGLQTQVQTLRRTASSAGEGEGDGEMQECACKSFFDNP
;
A
#
# COMPACT_ATOMS: atom_id res chain seq x y z
N MET A 1 -25.54 69.79 -8.19
CA MET A 1 -26.83 69.17 -8.60
C MET A 1 -27.24 68.12 -7.56
N ARG A 2 -28.51 67.71 -7.50
CA ARG A 2 -29.03 66.62 -6.64
C ARG A 2 -29.70 65.55 -7.49
N CYS A 3 -29.58 64.28 -7.11
CA CYS A 3 -30.63 63.24 -7.06
C CYS A 3 -30.01 62.00 -6.39
N ARG A 4 -30.52 61.49 -5.26
CA ARG A 4 -31.83 60.82 -5.00
C ARG A 4 -31.86 59.36 -5.46
N SER A 5 -32.06 58.47 -4.47
CA SER A 5 -32.55 57.11 -4.62
C SER A 5 -34.03 57.06 -5.01
N PRO A 6 -34.53 55.88 -5.40
CA PRO A 6 -35.85 55.45 -4.93
C PRO A 6 -35.87 54.01 -4.39
N SER A 7 -36.95 53.69 -3.67
CA SER A 7 -37.40 52.33 -3.33
C SER A 7 -38.88 52.18 -3.73
N PRO A 8 -39.33 50.96 -4.05
CA PRO A 8 -40.62 50.45 -3.58
C PRO A 8 -40.45 49.09 -2.84
N VAL A 9 -41.19 48.70 -1.78
CA VAL A 9 -42.66 48.45 -1.61
C VAL A 9 -43.13 47.14 -2.30
N ARG A 10 -43.94 46.23 -1.72
CA ARG A 10 -44.36 45.88 -0.32
C ARG A 10 -45.26 44.62 -0.37
N GLU A 11 -45.62 44.08 0.80
CA GLU A 11 -46.76 43.15 1.09
C GLU A 11 -46.68 41.69 0.60
N GLY A 12 -47.11 40.69 1.39
CA GLY A 12 -47.48 40.75 2.82
C GLY A 12 -48.13 39.47 3.39
N LEU A 13 -48.46 39.50 4.70
CA LEU A 13 -49.58 38.78 5.37
C LEU A 13 -49.52 37.21 5.40
N ARG A 14 -49.80 36.44 6.47
CA ARG A 14 -50.43 36.54 7.83
C ARG A 14 -50.05 35.20 8.58
N LYS A 15 -50.35 34.86 9.86
CA LYS A 15 -51.09 35.45 11.01
C LYS A 15 -50.63 34.79 12.35
N HIS A 16 -50.28 35.59 13.38
CA HIS A 16 -50.34 35.29 14.84
C HIS A 16 -49.61 34.05 15.46
N ALA A 17 -49.59 33.84 16.79
CA ALA A 17 -49.08 34.66 17.93
C ALA A 17 -49.55 34.11 19.30
N LYS A 18 -48.67 34.05 20.31
CA LYS A 18 -48.94 34.52 21.69
C LYS A 18 -47.73 34.52 22.64
N ILE A 19 -47.74 35.52 23.51
CA ILE A 19 -46.93 35.86 24.72
C ILE A 19 -47.98 35.91 25.88
N PRO A 20 -47.70 35.81 27.21
CA PRO A 20 -46.45 35.99 28.01
C PRO A 20 -46.09 34.75 28.89
N GLY A 21 -45.13 34.73 29.84
CA GLY A 21 -44.20 35.76 30.37
C GLY A 21 -44.51 36.21 31.81
N HIS A 22 -43.57 36.11 32.77
CA HIS A 22 -43.70 36.70 34.12
C HIS A 22 -42.36 36.88 34.88
N HIS A 23 -42.29 37.84 35.82
CA HIS A 23 -41.13 38.16 36.66
C HIS A 23 -41.33 37.76 38.14
N SER A 24 -40.26 37.29 38.84
CA SER A 24 -39.89 37.57 40.26
C SER A 24 -38.79 36.62 40.80
N LYS A 25 -38.05 36.86 41.89
CA LYS A 25 -37.50 38.08 42.56
C LYS A 25 -36.54 37.66 43.72
N TYR A 26 -35.34 38.25 43.78
CA TYR A 26 -34.48 38.52 44.98
C TYR A 26 -33.97 37.40 45.95
N HIS A 27 -32.94 37.80 46.73
CA HIS A 27 -32.17 37.12 47.79
C HIS A 27 -31.32 35.90 47.37
N VAL A 28 -30.01 35.77 47.67
CA VAL A 28 -29.06 36.39 48.65
C VAL A 28 -29.17 35.90 50.10
N MET A 29 -28.39 34.87 50.45
CA MET A 29 -27.25 35.02 51.39
C MET A 29 -26.25 33.83 51.39
N GLU A 30 -25.18 34.04 52.14
CA GLU A 30 -23.90 33.34 52.35
C GLU A 30 -23.95 31.87 52.84
N GLY A 31 -22.77 31.21 52.90
CA GLY A 31 -22.49 30.31 54.04
C GLY A 31 -21.66 29.02 53.81
N VAL A 32 -20.33 29.12 53.94
CA VAL A 32 -19.38 28.18 54.61
C VAL A 32 -19.77 26.69 54.84
N GLY A 33 -18.87 25.73 54.56
CA GLY A 33 -18.96 24.40 55.22
C GLY A 33 -18.04 23.27 54.72
N HIS A 34 -17.07 22.87 55.54
CA HIS A 34 -16.08 21.79 55.32
C HIS A 34 -16.61 20.37 55.00
N SER A 35 -15.85 19.69 54.12
CA SER A 35 -15.20 18.37 54.31
C SER A 35 -15.74 17.36 55.34
N SER A 36 -16.03 16.12 54.92
CA SER A 36 -15.42 14.90 55.52
C SER A 36 -15.78 13.53 54.89
N ARG A 37 -14.76 12.64 54.91
CA ARG A 37 -14.72 11.19 55.25
C ARG A 37 -16.01 10.33 55.10
N LYS A 38 -16.01 9.21 54.36
CA LYS A 38 -15.30 7.92 54.54
C LYS A 38 -15.98 6.97 55.55
N GLN A 39 -16.55 5.88 55.03
CA GLN A 39 -16.71 4.53 55.61
C GLN A 39 -16.93 3.59 54.40
N ASP A 40 -16.23 2.49 54.17
CA ASP A 40 -15.75 1.39 55.03
C ASP A 40 -16.88 0.56 55.66
N ASN A 41 -17.10 -0.64 55.12
CA ASN A 41 -17.49 -1.81 55.90
C ASN A 41 -17.04 -3.10 55.19
N ALA A 42 -16.69 -4.13 55.97
CA ALA A 42 -16.11 -5.40 55.50
C ALA A 42 -17.04 -6.59 55.84
N VAL A 43 -16.46 -7.78 56.07
CA VAL A 43 -17.06 -9.08 56.53
C VAL A 43 -17.36 -10.09 55.40
N LYS A 44 -17.06 -11.41 55.50
CA LYS A 44 -16.08 -12.18 56.34
C LYS A 44 -15.97 -13.67 55.88
N CYS A 45 -14.75 -14.13 55.59
CA CYS A 45 -14.13 -15.48 55.75
C CYS A 45 -14.85 -16.82 55.44
N CYS A 46 -14.00 -17.83 55.17
CA CYS A 46 -14.21 -19.31 55.18
C CYS A 46 -14.79 -19.96 53.88
N GLY A 47 -14.25 -21.10 53.39
CA GLY A 47 -13.03 -21.80 53.80
C GLY A 47 -12.73 -23.12 53.04
N ARG A 48 -11.43 -23.49 53.00
CA ARG A 48 -10.78 -24.81 52.69
C ARG A 48 -11.53 -25.87 51.85
N THR A 49 -10.83 -26.41 50.85
CA THR A 49 -10.22 -27.78 50.91
C THR A 49 -9.19 -28.01 49.80
N HIS A 50 -8.32 -29.03 49.96
CA HIS A 50 -7.34 -29.44 48.95
C HIS A 50 -7.87 -30.60 48.08
N GLY A 51 -7.52 -30.60 46.79
CA GLY A 51 -7.62 -31.76 45.91
C GLY A 51 -6.49 -31.76 44.90
N ALA A 52 -5.68 -32.81 44.85
CA ALA A 52 -4.59 -32.96 43.90
C ALA A 52 -4.48 -34.41 43.41
N LYS A 53 -4.53 -34.63 42.09
CA LYS A 53 -4.08 -35.86 41.43
C LYS A 53 -3.82 -35.64 39.93
N LYS A 54 -3.00 -36.53 39.37
CA LYS A 54 -2.28 -36.39 38.09
C LYS A 54 -3.09 -36.84 36.87
N SER A 55 -2.58 -36.44 35.71
CA SER A 55 -2.55 -37.12 34.39
C SER A 55 -3.39 -36.47 33.28
N ARG A 56 -3.01 -36.37 32.00
CA ARG A 56 -1.76 -36.48 31.18
C ARG A 56 -2.17 -37.08 29.82
N SER A 57 -2.46 -36.24 28.83
CA SER A 57 -2.45 -36.65 27.41
C SER A 57 -2.33 -35.44 26.47
N CYS A 58 -1.43 -35.60 25.51
CA CYS A 58 -1.02 -34.74 24.40
C CYS A 58 -2.03 -33.71 23.82
N SER A 59 -1.54 -32.50 23.59
CA SER A 59 -2.03 -31.56 22.56
C SER A 59 -0.99 -31.47 21.42
N PRO A 60 -1.39 -31.17 20.17
CA PRO A 60 -0.46 -30.99 19.06
C PRO A 60 0.35 -29.68 19.18
N GLN A 61 1.49 -29.61 18.50
CA GLN A 61 2.44 -28.50 18.61
C GLN A 61 1.99 -27.26 17.83
N SER A 62 1.29 -26.33 18.48
CA SER A 62 1.36 -24.91 18.09
C SER A 62 2.73 -24.35 18.48
N LEU A 63 3.34 -23.56 17.59
CA LEU A 63 4.60 -22.87 17.87
C LEU A 63 4.36 -21.67 18.79
N ASP A 64 4.30 -21.96 20.10
CA ASP A 64 4.03 -20.99 21.16
C ASP A 64 5.26 -20.11 21.44
N MET A 65 5.56 -19.22 20.48
CA MET A 65 6.54 -18.14 20.60
C MET A 65 5.96 -16.98 21.43
N ASP A 66 5.40 -17.25 22.62
CA ASP A 66 5.03 -16.23 23.60
C ASP A 66 6.30 -15.71 24.30
N ASP A 67 7.18 -15.10 23.50
CA ASP A 67 8.55 -14.77 23.89
C ASP A 67 8.57 -13.91 25.16
N ALA A 68 9.52 -14.20 26.05
CA ALA A 68 9.72 -13.47 27.29
C ALA A 68 9.96 -11.97 27.00
N LEU A 69 10.65 -11.68 25.89
CA LEU A 69 10.84 -10.33 25.37
C LEU A 69 9.50 -9.67 24.99
N THR A 70 8.63 -10.36 24.26
CA THR A 70 7.32 -9.84 23.84
C THR A 70 6.39 -9.62 25.04
N ARG A 71 6.49 -10.41 26.12
CA ARG A 71 5.82 -10.13 27.39
C ARG A 71 6.39 -8.88 28.08
N GLN A 72 7.71 -8.78 28.19
CA GLN A 72 8.39 -7.64 28.82
C GLN A 72 8.11 -6.31 28.08
N ILE A 73 8.06 -6.31 26.75
CA ILE A 73 7.68 -5.16 25.93
C ILE A 73 6.21 -4.77 26.16
N ARG A 74 5.29 -5.74 26.25
CA ARG A 74 3.87 -5.49 26.57
C ARG A 74 3.69 -4.86 27.95
N GLU A 75 4.46 -5.30 28.95
CA GLU A 75 4.47 -4.72 30.30
C GLU A 75 5.02 -3.29 30.32
N ILE A 76 6.19 -3.05 29.72
CA ILE A 76 6.79 -1.71 29.64
C ILE A 76 5.85 -0.75 28.91
N HIS A 77 5.26 -1.14 27.78
CA HIS A 77 4.29 -0.32 27.05
C HIS A 77 3.02 -0.03 27.89
N ASN A 78 2.56 -0.97 28.72
CA ASN A 78 1.46 -0.72 29.65
C ASN A 78 1.83 0.31 30.73
N ASP A 79 3.04 0.25 31.28
CA ASP A 79 3.50 1.20 32.30
C ASP A 79 3.81 2.59 31.72
N THR A 80 4.45 2.68 30.55
CA THR A 80 4.61 3.93 29.80
C THR A 80 3.25 4.59 29.54
N ARG A 81 2.21 3.81 29.21
CA ARG A 81 0.83 4.32 29.04
C ARG A 81 0.17 4.77 30.35
N LYS A 82 0.57 4.25 31.52
CA LYS A 82 0.14 4.75 32.85
C LYS A 82 0.85 6.07 33.17
N SER A 83 2.17 6.12 33.10
CA SER A 83 2.96 7.33 33.36
C SER A 83 2.55 8.48 32.45
N ALA A 84 2.38 8.22 31.15
CA ALA A 84 1.90 9.22 30.19
C ALA A 84 0.43 9.67 30.42
N ARG A 85 -0.35 9.02 31.29
CA ARG A 85 -1.65 9.56 31.78
C ARG A 85 -1.43 10.48 32.99
N ILE A 86 -0.63 10.05 33.97
CA ILE A 86 -0.36 10.83 35.19
C ILE A 86 0.34 12.15 34.86
N ILE A 87 1.34 12.13 33.98
CA ILE A 87 2.04 13.33 33.48
C ILE A 87 1.06 14.33 32.83
N ARG A 88 0.07 13.84 32.06
CA ARG A 88 -0.94 14.70 31.42
C ARG A 88 -1.95 15.27 32.42
N ASP A 89 -2.39 14.50 33.42
CA ASP A 89 -3.28 15.00 34.47
C ASP A 89 -2.57 16.08 35.31
N SER A 90 -1.35 15.79 35.80
CA SER A 90 -0.54 16.74 36.55
C SER A 90 -0.29 18.03 35.75
N ARG A 91 0.07 17.93 34.46
CA ARG A 91 0.22 19.11 33.60
C ARG A 91 -1.08 19.89 33.40
N ALA A 92 -2.21 19.20 33.22
CA ALA A 92 -3.51 19.86 33.07
C ALA A 92 -3.92 20.61 34.34
N ARG A 93 -3.68 20.02 35.52
CA ARG A 93 -4.00 20.61 36.84
C ARG A 93 -3.05 21.76 37.20
N LEU A 94 -1.77 21.67 36.85
CA LEU A 94 -0.83 22.79 36.96
C LEU A 94 -1.27 23.97 36.08
N LEU A 95 -1.73 23.72 34.84
CA LEU A 95 -2.30 24.74 33.94
C LEU A 95 -3.65 25.29 34.41
N GLU A 96 -4.42 24.53 35.20
CA GLU A 96 -5.66 24.98 35.83
C GLU A 96 -5.38 25.92 37.01
N ILE A 97 -4.39 25.58 37.85
CA ILE A 97 -3.92 26.44 38.95
C ILE A 97 -3.28 27.73 38.41
N GLN A 98 -2.43 27.64 37.37
CA GLN A 98 -1.78 28.80 36.76
C GLN A 98 -2.76 29.83 36.17
N LYS A 99 -4.01 29.44 35.88
CA LYS A 99 -5.06 30.35 35.38
C LYS A 99 -5.81 31.09 36.48
N LYS A 100 -5.59 30.78 37.76
CA LYS A 100 -6.20 31.49 38.88
C LYS A 100 -5.52 32.84 39.06
N THR A 101 -6.28 33.93 39.01
CA THR A 101 -5.79 35.31 39.19
C THR A 101 -5.35 35.59 40.63
N THR A 102 -5.84 34.80 41.60
CA THR A 102 -5.36 34.75 42.98
C THR A 102 -5.09 33.29 43.36
N LEU A 103 -3.91 33.01 43.91
CA LEU A 103 -3.53 31.70 44.39
C LEU A 103 -3.79 31.62 45.90
N THR A 104 -4.53 30.61 46.34
CA THR A 104 -4.69 30.31 47.78
C THR A 104 -3.51 29.47 48.29
N GLU A 105 -3.34 29.39 49.62
CA GLU A 105 -2.36 28.50 50.24
C GLU A 105 -2.57 27.03 49.82
N ALA A 106 -3.83 26.61 49.63
CA ALA A 106 -4.18 25.30 49.11
C ALA A 106 -3.75 25.10 47.64
N ASP A 107 -3.82 26.15 46.81
CA ASP A 107 -3.33 26.12 45.43
C ASP A 107 -1.81 26.01 45.35
N VAL A 108 -1.10 26.76 46.20
CA VAL A 108 0.36 26.66 46.31
C VAL A 108 0.77 25.25 46.76
N LYS A 109 0.02 24.65 47.68
CA LYS A 109 0.24 23.27 48.13
C LYS A 109 -0.07 22.23 47.05
N GLU A 110 -1.22 22.30 46.37
CA GLU A 110 -1.51 21.38 45.24
C GLU A 110 -0.46 21.56 44.13
N LEU A 111 -0.03 22.79 43.81
CA LEU A 111 1.03 23.03 42.84
C LEU A 111 2.35 22.36 43.23
N GLY A 112 2.74 22.41 44.51
CA GLY A 112 3.90 21.69 45.04
C GLY A 112 3.78 20.17 44.89
N GLU A 113 2.68 19.59 45.38
CA GLU A 113 2.41 18.14 45.32
C GLU A 113 2.34 17.62 43.86
N ARG A 114 1.73 18.40 42.96
CA ARG A 114 1.64 18.08 41.52
C ARG A 114 2.98 18.18 40.80
N ASN A 115 3.83 19.15 41.16
CA ASN A 115 5.16 19.30 40.57
C ASN A 115 6.10 18.18 41.05
N GLU A 116 6.02 17.80 42.33
CA GLU A 116 6.77 16.67 42.88
C GLU A 116 6.35 15.33 42.24
N LEU A 117 5.04 15.11 42.05
CA LEU A 117 4.50 13.96 41.32
C LEU A 117 4.95 13.93 39.85
N LEU A 118 4.97 15.10 39.18
CA LEU A 118 5.44 15.23 37.80
C LEU A 118 6.92 14.84 37.67
N LEU A 119 7.78 15.31 38.57
CA LEU A 119 9.20 14.97 38.60
C LEU A 119 9.42 13.45 38.80
N ARG A 120 8.70 12.83 39.76
CA ARG A 120 8.77 11.37 39.99
C ARG A 120 8.38 10.56 38.76
N GLU A 121 7.28 10.93 38.09
CA GLU A 121 6.81 10.20 36.91
C GLU A 121 7.65 10.49 35.66
N MET A 122 8.30 11.65 35.54
CA MET A 122 9.34 11.88 34.53
C MET A 122 10.57 10.97 34.76
N GLU A 123 11.07 10.88 36.00
CA GLU A 123 12.21 10.01 36.31
C GLU A 123 11.88 8.52 36.04
N ARG A 124 10.64 8.11 36.34
CA ARG A 124 10.10 6.80 35.97
C ARG A 124 10.04 6.61 34.45
N PHE A 125 9.60 7.63 33.70
CA PHE A 125 9.56 7.59 32.23
C PHE A 125 10.96 7.43 31.63
N ASP A 126 11.98 8.09 32.19
CA ASP A 126 13.37 7.93 31.77
C ASP A 126 13.93 6.54 32.09
N ARG A 127 13.51 5.94 33.22
CA ARG A 127 13.85 4.54 33.56
C ARG A 127 13.20 3.56 32.59
N LEU A 128 11.92 3.75 32.25
CA LEU A 128 11.21 2.95 31.24
C LEU A 128 11.84 3.09 29.86
N THR A 129 12.17 4.32 29.43
CA THR A 129 12.80 4.60 28.13
C THR A 129 14.17 3.95 28.01
N ARG A 130 15.00 4.03 29.06
CA ARG A 130 16.30 3.33 29.12
C ARG A 130 16.15 1.80 29.13
N ASN A 131 15.04 1.26 29.64
CA ASN A 131 14.76 -0.18 29.54
C ASN A 131 14.37 -0.59 28.10
N VAL A 132 13.53 0.19 27.40
CA VAL A 132 13.25 -0.03 25.96
C VAL A 132 14.53 0.00 25.13
N GLN A 133 15.38 1.01 25.35
CA GLN A 133 16.67 1.14 24.65
C GLN A 133 17.60 -0.05 24.88
N LYS A 134 17.60 -0.64 26.08
CA LYS A 134 18.38 -1.85 26.38
C LYS A 134 17.85 -3.09 25.66
N LEU A 135 16.53 -3.28 25.62
CA LEU A 135 15.91 -4.44 24.95
C LEU A 135 16.12 -4.38 23.44
N VAL A 136 15.74 -3.26 22.81
CA VAL A 136 15.95 -3.05 21.35
C VAL A 136 17.43 -3.03 21.00
N GLY A 137 18.29 -2.46 21.85
CA GLY A 137 19.74 -2.45 21.66
C GLY A 137 20.37 -3.84 21.70
N ALA A 138 19.84 -4.77 22.50
CA ALA A 138 20.30 -6.16 22.55
C ALA A 138 19.97 -6.91 21.25
N GLU A 139 18.76 -6.73 20.70
CA GLU A 139 18.38 -7.30 19.39
C GLU A 139 19.22 -6.71 18.25
N VAL A 140 19.35 -5.38 18.17
CA VAL A 140 20.14 -4.70 17.14
C VAL A 140 21.63 -5.07 17.21
N ALA A 141 22.14 -5.44 18.39
CA ALA A 141 23.48 -6.01 18.54
C ALA A 141 23.57 -7.47 18.07
N SER A 142 22.54 -8.29 18.28
CA SER A 142 22.51 -9.69 17.83
C SER A 142 22.49 -9.83 16.31
N PHE A 143 21.76 -8.94 15.61
CA PHE A 143 21.76 -8.86 14.14
C PHE A 143 23.07 -8.32 13.53
N LYS A 144 24.04 -7.86 14.35
CA LYS A 144 25.28 -7.21 13.89
C LYS A 144 26.55 -8.09 13.99
N LYS A 145 26.41 -9.41 13.81
CA LYS A 145 27.56 -10.33 13.67
C LYS A 145 27.75 -10.83 12.23
N PRO A 146 28.65 -10.21 11.44
CA PRO A 146 29.31 -10.92 10.34
C PRO A 146 30.06 -12.14 10.87
N LYS A 147 30.16 -13.18 10.04
CA LYS A 147 30.89 -14.42 10.33
C LYS A 147 32.30 -14.30 9.75
N GLU A 148 33.27 -13.89 10.55
CA GLU A 148 34.68 -13.84 10.14
C GLU A 148 35.61 -14.28 11.29
N GLU A 149 36.75 -14.88 10.94
CA GLU A 149 37.63 -15.58 11.87
C GLU A 149 38.89 -14.77 12.24
N ARG A 150 39.40 -15.07 13.45
CA ARG A 150 40.82 -15.03 13.83
C ARG A 150 41.72 -13.98 13.14
N ARG A 151 41.95 -12.87 13.83
CA ARG A 151 43.31 -12.53 14.29
C ARG A 151 43.26 -11.71 15.58
N ALA A 152 44.25 -11.92 16.44
CA ALA A 152 44.44 -11.18 17.67
C ALA A 152 45.89 -10.72 17.72
N GLU A 153 46.13 -9.45 18.06
CA GLU A 153 47.48 -8.88 18.23
C GLU A 153 47.45 -7.71 19.24
N TYR A 154 48.62 -7.30 19.75
CA TYR A 154 48.82 -6.94 21.16
C TYR A 154 50.17 -6.22 21.33
N VAL A 155 50.43 -5.17 22.15
CA VAL A 155 49.71 -4.23 23.06
C VAL A 155 50.79 -3.22 23.58
N PRO A 156 50.66 -2.28 24.56
CA PRO A 156 49.53 -1.64 25.28
C PRO A 156 49.57 -0.08 25.26
N GLY A 157 48.86 0.59 26.18
CA GLY A 157 49.55 1.55 27.08
C GLY A 157 48.94 2.95 27.34
N HIS A 158 49.09 3.41 28.60
CA HIS A 158 48.93 4.77 29.17
C HIS A 158 47.63 5.55 28.89
N MET A 159 46.78 5.86 29.89
CA MET A 159 46.94 6.59 31.18
C MET A 159 47.01 8.12 31.06
N TYR A 160 45.92 8.78 31.46
CA TYR A 160 45.96 10.03 32.25
C TYR A 160 44.68 10.21 33.08
N GLU A 161 44.78 10.87 34.24
CA GLU A 161 43.66 11.19 35.15
C GLU A 161 43.67 12.71 35.49
N PRO A 162 42.78 13.28 36.33
CA PRO A 162 42.23 14.62 36.09
C PRO A 162 43.07 15.77 36.66
N PRO A 163 42.54 17.00 36.59
CA PRO A 163 42.21 17.62 37.88
C PRO A 163 40.79 18.20 37.96
N VAL A 164 40.28 18.30 39.20
CA VAL A 164 38.96 18.84 39.56
C VAL A 164 39.05 20.36 39.73
N TYR A 165 38.11 21.11 39.15
CA TYR A 165 37.97 22.54 39.41
C TYR A 165 37.10 22.83 40.64
N HIS A 166 37.54 23.77 41.49
CA HIS A 166 36.83 24.21 42.69
C HIS A 166 35.70 25.20 42.36
N GLU A 167 34.56 25.03 43.05
CA GLU A 167 33.43 25.95 43.00
C GLU A 167 33.64 27.13 43.98
N MET A 168 33.85 28.34 43.46
CA MET A 168 33.94 29.56 44.28
C MET A 168 32.63 30.36 44.25
N LYS A 169 31.92 30.39 45.38
CA LYS A 169 30.77 31.29 45.60
C LYS A 169 31.21 32.75 45.62
N MET A 170 30.71 33.55 44.68
CA MET A 170 30.73 35.01 44.76
C MET A 170 29.50 35.50 45.53
N ASN A 171 29.72 36.29 46.58
CA ASN A 171 28.66 37.01 47.29
C ASN A 171 28.55 38.44 46.75
N HIS A 172 27.33 38.94 46.54
CA HIS A 172 27.10 40.34 46.14
C HIS A 172 27.32 41.32 47.30
N PRO A 173 28.01 42.45 47.10
CA PRO A 173 27.90 43.62 47.97
C PRO A 173 26.70 44.50 47.54
N THR A 174 25.81 44.81 48.48
CA THR A 174 24.63 45.67 48.25
C THR A 174 25.04 47.14 48.10
N VAL A 175 24.40 47.86 47.17
CA VAL A 175 24.59 49.32 46.99
C VAL A 175 23.99 50.08 48.17
N LEU A 176 24.76 51.00 48.76
CA LEU A 176 24.26 52.00 49.71
C LEU A 176 24.25 53.39 49.08
N LEU A 177 23.16 54.12 49.29
CA LEU A 177 23.00 55.52 48.89
C LEU A 177 23.61 56.45 49.94
N ALA A 178 24.35 57.47 49.48
CA ALA A 178 24.73 58.63 50.28
C ALA A 178 24.63 59.89 49.40
N ALA A 179 24.10 60.97 49.97
CA ALA A 179 23.90 62.23 49.27
C ALA A 179 24.89 63.31 49.76
N GLY A 180 25.27 64.24 48.87
CA GLY A 180 26.05 65.42 49.19
C GLY A 180 25.62 66.61 48.33
N ARG A 181 25.51 67.79 48.95
CA ARG A 181 25.21 69.06 48.27
C ARG A 181 26.34 70.06 48.54
N SER A 182 26.75 70.80 47.51
CA SER A 182 27.18 72.20 47.62
C SER A 182 27.10 72.86 46.23
N SER A 183 27.20 74.18 46.20
CA SER A 183 26.99 75.05 45.02
C SER A 183 28.08 76.11 45.00
N GLU A 184 28.54 76.55 43.82
CA GLU A 184 28.75 77.98 43.47
C GLU A 184 29.22 78.18 42.00
N VAL A 185 29.10 79.43 41.51
CA VAL A 185 29.00 79.86 40.09
C VAL A 185 29.33 81.38 40.02
N PRO A 186 29.81 82.03 38.93
CA PRO A 186 30.65 81.62 37.77
C PRO A 186 31.93 82.50 37.61
N GLY A 187 32.64 82.37 36.49
CA GLY A 187 33.60 83.37 35.97
C GLY A 187 33.51 83.52 34.43
N VAL A 188 33.75 84.71 33.87
CA VAL A 188 33.47 85.06 32.46
C VAL A 188 34.74 85.28 31.63
N VAL A 189 34.80 84.71 30.43
CA VAL A 189 35.72 85.12 29.34
C VAL A 189 34.98 85.03 27.99
N VAL A 190 35.25 85.96 27.07
CA VAL A 190 34.66 86.06 25.71
C VAL A 190 35.49 85.26 24.70
N MET A 191 34.87 84.61 23.71
CA MET A 191 35.55 84.01 22.56
C MET A 191 34.70 83.97 21.28
N ASP A 192 35.40 83.75 20.16
CA ASP A 192 34.95 83.87 18.75
C ASP A 192 33.94 82.81 18.27
N PRO A 193 33.26 83.01 17.11
CA PRO A 193 32.27 82.08 16.57
C PRO A 193 32.82 80.65 16.38
N PRO A 194 32.18 79.63 16.96
CA PRO A 194 32.75 78.29 17.02
C PRO A 194 32.67 77.54 15.69
N MET A 195 33.83 77.10 15.18
CA MET A 195 33.86 75.92 14.33
C MET A 195 33.42 74.72 15.18
N ARG A 196 32.34 74.03 14.78
CA ARG A 196 31.75 72.92 15.54
C ARG A 196 32.82 71.93 16.00
N SER A 197 32.82 71.64 17.29
CA SER A 197 33.76 70.72 17.89
C SER A 197 33.59 69.32 17.31
N LYS A 198 34.68 68.54 17.22
CA LYS A 198 34.61 67.15 16.73
C LYS A 198 33.65 66.30 17.57
N SER A 199 33.54 66.62 18.86
CA SER A 199 32.55 66.11 19.81
C SER A 199 31.09 66.45 19.49
N GLU A 200 30.77 67.66 19.02
CA GLU A 200 29.42 68.00 18.54
C GLU A 200 29.07 67.25 17.25
N ILE A 201 30.03 67.09 16.34
CA ILE A 201 29.81 66.38 15.08
C ILE A 201 29.55 64.90 15.37
N ASP A 202 30.33 64.26 16.25
CA ASP A 202 30.09 62.90 16.72
C ASP A 202 28.78 62.76 17.52
N LEU A 203 28.39 63.77 18.32
CA LEU A 203 27.12 63.76 19.04
C LEU A 203 25.92 63.89 18.07
N THR A 204 26.01 64.79 17.09
CA THR A 204 24.99 64.98 16.05
C THR A 204 24.83 63.69 15.24
N ARG A 205 25.94 63.06 14.84
CA ARG A 205 25.94 61.78 14.14
C ARG A 205 25.31 60.66 14.97
N LYS A 206 25.66 60.53 16.26
CA LYS A 206 25.04 59.53 17.16
C LYS A 206 23.56 59.78 17.41
N LEU A 207 23.13 61.04 17.41
CA LEU A 207 21.71 61.40 17.50
C LEU A 207 20.96 61.01 16.21
N SER A 208 21.54 61.21 15.02
CA SER A 208 21.00 60.68 13.76
C SER A 208 20.96 59.15 13.75
N GLU A 209 22.08 58.48 14.07
CA GLU A 209 22.15 57.01 14.16
C GLU A 209 21.11 56.44 15.17
N SER A 210 20.81 57.17 16.25
CA SER A 210 19.74 56.81 17.20
C SER A 210 18.34 57.06 16.65
N TYR A 211 18.15 58.12 15.85
CA TYR A 211 16.86 58.46 15.24
C TYR A 211 16.49 57.47 14.12
N ASP A 212 17.44 57.12 13.26
CA ASP A 212 17.29 56.10 12.21
C ASP A 212 16.97 54.72 12.83
N MET A 213 17.60 54.41 13.97
CA MET A 213 17.32 53.19 14.73
C MET A 213 15.92 53.24 15.39
N GLN A 214 15.50 54.41 15.88
CA GLN A 214 14.16 54.60 16.44
C GLN A 214 13.07 54.48 15.36
N GLU A 215 13.30 55.00 14.16
CA GLU A 215 12.39 54.83 13.01
C GLU A 215 12.29 53.36 12.58
N LYS A 216 13.42 52.64 12.52
CA LYS A 216 13.44 51.19 12.29
C LYS A 216 12.62 50.42 13.33
N LEU A 217 12.82 50.71 14.62
CA LEU A 217 12.08 50.05 15.69
C LEU A 217 10.57 50.36 15.64
N VAL A 218 10.16 51.52 15.15
CA VAL A 218 8.75 51.84 14.88
C VAL A 218 8.20 51.02 13.71
N ALA A 219 8.97 50.86 12.62
CA ALA A 219 8.57 50.04 11.47
C ALA A 219 8.47 48.54 11.82
N ASP A 220 9.47 48.00 12.52
CA ASP A 220 9.49 46.61 12.98
C ASP A 220 8.31 46.32 13.95
N ASN A 221 8.01 47.26 14.85
CA ASN A 221 6.87 47.12 15.78
C ASN A 221 5.52 47.17 15.04
N ALA A 222 5.38 48.00 14.00
CA ALA A 222 4.17 48.04 13.17
C ALA A 222 3.95 46.71 12.39
N ASP A 223 5.01 46.13 11.82
CA ASP A 223 4.95 44.81 11.18
C ASP A 223 4.65 43.69 12.20
N LEU A 224 5.20 43.76 13.42
CA LEU A 224 4.83 42.86 14.51
C LEU A 224 3.36 42.98 14.92
N GLU A 225 2.77 44.19 14.92
CA GLU A 225 1.33 44.35 15.15
C GLU A 225 0.48 43.77 14.01
N VAL A 226 0.90 43.92 12.75
CA VAL A 226 0.24 43.29 11.59
C VAL A 226 0.29 41.76 11.70
N LYS A 227 1.47 41.20 12.00
CA LYS A 227 1.66 39.76 12.25
C LYS A 227 0.82 39.26 13.42
N ARG A 228 0.74 40.02 14.53
CA ARG A 228 -0.16 39.73 15.66
C ARG A 228 -1.63 39.67 15.20
N TYR A 229 -2.06 40.60 14.35
CA TYR A 229 -3.44 40.64 13.85
C TYR A 229 -3.77 39.46 12.93
N ILE A 230 -2.83 39.05 12.06
CA ILE A 230 -2.95 37.86 11.21
C ILE A 230 -3.08 36.59 12.08
N LEU A 231 -2.22 36.43 13.09
CA LEU A 231 -2.26 35.29 14.00
C LEU A 231 -3.57 35.21 14.80
N TYR A 232 -4.10 36.35 15.27
CA TYR A 232 -5.42 36.38 15.93
C TYR A 232 -6.55 35.97 14.97
N LYS A 233 -6.52 36.41 13.71
CA LYS A 233 -7.52 36.04 12.70
C LYS A 233 -7.46 34.56 12.35
N GLU A 234 -6.26 33.99 12.23
CA GLU A 234 -6.08 32.55 12.05
C GLU A 234 -6.57 31.75 13.26
N LEU A 235 -6.26 32.18 14.47
CA LEU A 235 -6.67 31.51 15.71
C LEU A 235 -8.19 31.46 15.82
N MET A 236 -8.87 32.59 15.62
CA MET A 236 -10.35 32.67 15.55
C MET A 236 -10.93 31.70 14.51
N THR A 237 -10.31 31.59 13.34
CA THR A 237 -10.74 30.68 12.26
C THR A 237 -10.56 29.21 12.66
N LYS A 238 -9.43 28.89 13.32
CA LYS A 238 -9.12 27.55 13.84
C LYS A 238 -10.05 27.14 14.98
N ASP A 239 -10.41 28.06 15.88
CA ASP A 239 -11.39 27.83 16.94
C ASP A 239 -12.81 27.61 16.39
N GLN A 240 -13.24 28.40 15.38
CA GLN A 240 -14.54 28.22 14.74
C GLN A 240 -14.65 26.88 13.98
N ASN A 241 -13.55 26.42 13.37
CA ASN A 241 -13.45 25.09 12.79
C ASN A 241 -13.51 23.98 13.87
N LEU A 242 -12.81 24.15 14.99
CA LEU A 242 -12.89 23.22 16.14
C LEU A 242 -14.30 23.10 16.70
N GLU A 243 -15.04 24.22 16.82
CA GLU A 243 -16.42 24.20 17.31
C GLU A 243 -17.37 23.50 16.32
N THR A 244 -17.13 23.67 15.02
CA THR A 244 -17.84 22.93 13.97
C THR A 244 -17.58 21.42 14.07
N CYS A 245 -16.31 21.00 14.27
CA CYS A 245 -15.96 19.60 14.51
C CYS A 245 -16.61 19.04 15.79
N ARG A 246 -16.62 19.80 16.89
CA ARG A 246 -17.31 19.43 18.15
C ARG A 246 -18.80 19.21 17.93
N ALA A 247 -19.46 20.07 17.14
CA ALA A 247 -20.86 19.93 16.79
C ALA A 247 -21.15 18.70 15.91
N GLN A 248 -20.22 18.32 15.02
CA GLN A 248 -20.34 17.11 14.20
C GLN A 248 -20.10 15.82 15.02
N ILE A 249 -19.12 15.81 15.92
CA ILE A 249 -18.90 14.72 16.88
C ILE A 249 -20.14 14.50 17.76
N LYS A 250 -20.79 15.58 18.25
CA LYS A 250 -22.04 15.48 19.02
C LYS A 250 -23.20 14.88 18.22
N ARG A 251 -23.28 15.11 16.90
CA ARG A 251 -24.31 14.51 16.02
C ARG A 251 -24.07 13.01 15.83
N LEU A 252 -22.85 12.61 15.45
CA LEU A 252 -22.46 11.21 15.32
C LEU A 252 -22.64 10.42 16.63
N GLN A 253 -22.36 11.03 17.78
CA GLN A 253 -22.64 10.45 19.11
C GLN A 253 -24.14 10.33 19.44
N GLY A 254 -25.00 11.10 18.77
CA GLY A 254 -26.46 10.97 18.85
C GLY A 254 -26.97 9.83 17.95
N GLU A 255 -26.49 9.79 16.70
CA GLU A 255 -26.80 8.75 15.71
C GLU A 255 -26.39 7.35 16.22
N LEU A 256 -25.17 7.20 16.76
CA LEU A 256 -24.70 5.95 17.37
C LEU A 256 -25.58 5.51 18.56
N LYS A 257 -26.16 6.45 19.32
CA LYS A 257 -27.10 6.16 20.41
C LYS A 257 -28.51 5.80 19.93
N MET A 258 -28.89 6.17 18.71
CA MET A 258 -30.14 5.72 18.09
C MET A 258 -29.96 4.31 17.53
N MET A 259 -28.91 4.09 16.74
CA MET A 259 -28.52 2.77 16.22
C MET A 259 -28.34 1.73 17.33
N SER A 260 -27.71 2.11 18.45
CA SER A 260 -27.57 1.21 19.62
C SER A 260 -28.91 0.85 20.29
N LYS A 261 -29.93 1.71 20.24
CA LYS A 261 -31.29 1.38 20.72
C LYS A 261 -32.04 0.52 19.71
N GLU A 262 -31.87 0.79 18.42
CA GLU A 262 -32.48 0.02 17.34
C GLU A 262 -31.96 -1.42 17.36
N ASN A 263 -30.64 -1.62 17.51
CA ASN A 263 -30.05 -2.95 17.71
C ASN A 263 -30.57 -3.63 18.99
N ALA A 264 -30.73 -2.91 20.10
CA ALA A 264 -31.32 -3.48 21.32
C ALA A 264 -32.78 -3.93 21.11
N VAL A 265 -33.60 -3.15 20.40
CA VAL A 265 -34.98 -3.50 20.05
C VAL A 265 -35.05 -4.63 19.02
N LEU A 266 -34.07 -4.73 18.11
CA LEU A 266 -33.94 -5.85 17.18
C LEU A 266 -33.59 -7.15 17.92
N HIS A 267 -32.62 -7.13 18.84
CA HIS A 267 -32.34 -8.28 19.71
C HIS A 267 -33.54 -8.67 20.58
N GLU A 268 -34.28 -7.70 21.14
CA GLU A 268 -35.49 -7.98 21.93
C GLU A 268 -36.59 -8.65 21.07
N LYS A 269 -36.77 -8.21 19.81
CA LYS A 269 -37.68 -8.85 18.84
C LYS A 269 -37.20 -10.24 18.42
N LEU A 270 -35.91 -10.42 18.18
CA LEU A 270 -35.32 -11.70 17.77
C LEU A 270 -35.50 -12.75 18.88
N ASN A 271 -35.27 -12.36 20.15
CA ASN A 271 -35.56 -13.22 21.31
C ASN A 271 -37.06 -13.52 21.44
N LYS A 272 -37.95 -12.55 21.21
CA LYS A 272 -39.42 -12.75 21.25
C LYS A 272 -39.96 -13.61 20.11
N ASN A 273 -39.26 -13.67 18.99
CA ASN A 273 -39.62 -14.52 17.84
C ASN A 273 -39.12 -15.97 17.99
N ASN A 274 -38.44 -16.32 19.10
CA ASN A 274 -38.00 -17.68 19.40
C ASN A 274 -38.62 -18.21 20.72
N PRO A 275 -39.95 -18.42 20.80
CA PRO A 275 -40.65 -18.77 22.04
C PRO A 275 -40.58 -20.26 22.42
N GLU A 276 -40.10 -21.15 21.55
CA GLU A 276 -40.06 -22.60 21.78
C GLU A 276 -38.63 -23.10 22.07
N GLY A 277 -38.27 -23.17 23.35
CA GLY A 277 -36.94 -23.67 23.76
C GLY A 277 -36.75 -24.01 25.25
N ASP A 278 -37.75 -23.80 26.10
CA ASP A 278 -37.58 -23.71 27.55
C ASP A 278 -37.84 -25.03 28.32
N ALA A 279 -37.47 -26.18 27.72
CA ALA A 279 -37.84 -27.51 28.22
C ALA A 279 -36.73 -28.59 28.23
N THR A 280 -35.53 -28.32 27.69
CA THR A 280 -34.49 -29.37 27.46
C THR A 280 -33.10 -29.03 28.00
N ALA A 281 -32.98 -27.98 28.80
CA ALA A 281 -31.73 -27.32 29.22
C ALA A 281 -30.80 -28.09 30.21
N MET A 282 -30.81 -29.43 30.23
CA MET A 282 -30.04 -30.25 31.20
C MET A 282 -29.34 -31.48 30.60
N ASN A 283 -29.31 -31.70 29.27
CA ASN A 283 -28.69 -32.92 28.71
C ASN A 283 -28.04 -32.82 27.30
N GLN A 284 -27.89 -31.63 26.71
CA GLN A 284 -27.30 -31.48 25.36
C GLN A 284 -25.85 -30.93 25.32
N ASP A 285 -25.34 -30.38 26.42
CA ASP A 285 -23.99 -29.77 26.48
C ASP A 285 -22.85 -30.74 26.11
N THR A 286 -23.03 -32.04 26.34
CA THR A 286 -22.00 -33.08 26.11
C THR A 286 -21.91 -33.54 24.65
N ILE A 287 -22.87 -33.17 23.79
CA ILE A 287 -22.89 -33.58 22.37
C ILE A 287 -22.50 -32.39 21.47
N TYR A 288 -23.16 -31.23 21.64
CA TYR A 288 -22.90 -30.06 20.79
C TYR A 288 -21.49 -29.47 20.92
N GLN A 289 -20.75 -29.74 21.99
CA GLN A 289 -19.33 -29.36 22.08
C GLN A 289 -18.46 -30.15 21.08
N LYS A 290 -18.73 -31.44 20.86
CA LYS A 290 -17.94 -32.26 19.92
C LYS A 290 -18.14 -31.86 18.48
N ASP A 291 -19.38 -31.66 18.06
CA ASP A 291 -19.67 -31.39 16.64
C ASP A 291 -19.23 -29.97 16.24
N ASN A 292 -19.32 -28.99 17.16
CA ASN A 292 -18.73 -27.66 16.95
C ASN A 292 -17.18 -27.69 16.92
N GLU A 293 -16.52 -28.48 17.77
CA GLU A 293 -15.06 -28.65 17.68
C GLU A 293 -14.65 -29.32 16.36
N VAL A 294 -15.41 -30.32 15.88
CA VAL A 294 -15.13 -31.00 14.60
C VAL A 294 -15.33 -30.08 13.41
N CYS A 295 -16.43 -29.32 13.34
CA CYS A 295 -16.65 -28.34 12.26
C CYS A 295 -15.62 -27.22 12.27
N ALA A 296 -15.37 -26.59 13.42
CA ALA A 296 -14.38 -25.50 13.53
C ALA A 296 -12.93 -25.99 13.28
N GLN A 297 -12.64 -27.28 13.47
CA GLN A 297 -11.36 -27.88 13.10
C GLN A 297 -11.28 -28.22 11.60
N LEU A 298 -12.39 -28.63 10.98
CA LEU A 298 -12.47 -28.86 9.53
C LEU A 298 -12.30 -27.56 8.73
N GLU A 299 -12.95 -26.48 9.15
CA GLU A 299 -12.79 -25.15 8.52
C GLU A 299 -11.34 -24.65 8.61
N LYS A 300 -10.74 -24.70 9.81
CA LYS A 300 -9.31 -24.34 9.99
C LYS A 300 -8.36 -25.24 9.21
N ASN A 301 -8.66 -26.52 9.06
CA ASN A 301 -7.86 -27.42 8.23
C ASN A 301 -7.97 -27.05 6.74
N LEU A 302 -9.16 -26.66 6.25
CA LEU A 302 -9.37 -26.18 4.89
C LEU A 302 -8.66 -24.84 4.63
N GLU A 303 -8.78 -23.87 5.53
CA GLU A 303 -8.04 -22.60 5.46
C GLU A 303 -6.52 -22.82 5.47
N ALA A 304 -6.02 -23.68 6.35
CA ALA A 304 -4.60 -24.03 6.40
C ALA A 304 -4.12 -24.74 5.13
N GLN A 305 -4.94 -25.61 4.55
CA GLN A 305 -4.62 -26.31 3.31
C GLN A 305 -4.64 -25.38 2.10
N GLU A 306 -5.57 -24.42 2.04
CA GLU A 306 -5.58 -23.35 1.03
C GLU A 306 -4.37 -22.42 1.19
N LEU A 307 -3.94 -22.11 2.42
CA LEU A 307 -2.71 -21.37 2.72
C LEU A 307 -1.46 -22.12 2.25
N ILE A 308 -1.39 -23.43 2.44
CA ILE A 308 -0.29 -24.27 1.94
C ILE A 308 -0.24 -24.24 0.40
N VAL A 309 -1.38 -24.41 -0.27
CA VAL A 309 -1.45 -24.31 -1.74
C VAL A 309 -1.07 -22.91 -2.25
N LYS A 310 -1.49 -21.84 -1.55
CA LYS A 310 -1.07 -20.47 -1.86
C LYS A 310 0.45 -20.29 -1.69
N LEU A 311 1.04 -20.80 -0.61
CA LEU A 311 2.49 -20.76 -0.36
C LEU A 311 3.28 -21.55 -1.41
N GLU A 312 2.77 -22.71 -1.85
CA GLU A 312 3.41 -23.54 -2.88
C GLU A 312 3.31 -22.90 -4.27
N ASN A 313 2.20 -22.23 -4.58
CA ASN A 313 2.06 -21.39 -5.77
C ASN A 313 3.00 -20.18 -5.74
N TYR A 314 3.11 -19.48 -4.61
CA TYR A 314 4.08 -18.38 -4.45
C TYR A 314 5.53 -18.85 -4.60
N LYS A 315 5.89 -20.01 -4.03
CA LYS A 315 7.20 -20.63 -4.18
C LYS A 315 7.50 -20.98 -5.64
N SER A 316 6.52 -21.55 -6.36
CA SER A 316 6.64 -21.88 -7.79
C SER A 316 6.82 -20.63 -8.64
N SER A 317 5.97 -19.61 -8.43
CA SER A 317 6.07 -18.32 -9.13
C SER A 317 7.37 -17.57 -8.81
N THR A 318 7.92 -17.71 -7.59
CA THR A 318 9.23 -17.15 -7.23
C THR A 318 10.34 -17.79 -8.06
N VAL A 319 10.35 -19.12 -8.23
CA VAL A 319 11.32 -19.82 -9.09
C VAL A 319 11.17 -19.43 -10.57
N GLU A 320 9.95 -19.18 -11.05
CA GLU A 320 9.72 -18.65 -12.40
C GLU A 320 10.25 -17.21 -12.56
N LEU A 321 10.07 -16.36 -11.56
CA LEU A 321 10.62 -14.98 -11.55
C LEU A 321 12.15 -14.97 -11.44
N GLU A 322 12.75 -15.86 -10.63
CA GLU A 322 14.20 -16.06 -10.55
C GLU A 322 14.77 -16.54 -11.90
N LYS A 323 14.06 -17.44 -12.60
CA LYS A 323 14.42 -17.89 -13.95
C LYS A 323 14.34 -16.75 -14.98
N GLN A 324 13.27 -15.95 -14.95
CA GLN A 324 13.13 -14.78 -15.83
C GLN A 324 14.20 -13.72 -15.55
N LEU A 325 14.53 -13.46 -14.28
CA LEU A 325 15.64 -12.59 -13.88
C LEU A 325 16.99 -13.12 -14.39
N GLY A 326 17.25 -14.43 -14.27
CA GLY A 326 18.46 -15.07 -14.80
C GLY A 326 18.59 -14.97 -16.32
N GLU A 327 17.48 -15.14 -17.06
CA GLU A 327 17.43 -14.97 -18.52
C GLU A 327 17.68 -13.50 -18.91
N LEU A 328 17.04 -12.55 -18.23
CA LEU A 328 17.20 -11.12 -18.47
C LEU A 328 18.60 -10.61 -18.05
N GLU A 329 19.23 -11.19 -17.02
CA GLU A 329 20.64 -10.94 -16.70
C GLU A 329 21.60 -11.45 -17.78
N VAL A 330 21.29 -12.56 -18.44
CA VAL A 330 22.08 -13.08 -19.56
C VAL A 330 21.90 -12.20 -20.80
N GLU A 331 20.68 -11.73 -21.07
CA GLU A 331 20.41 -10.76 -22.14
C GLU A 331 21.11 -9.41 -21.88
N VAL A 332 21.03 -8.87 -20.66
CA VAL A 332 21.79 -7.65 -20.28
C VAL A 332 23.30 -7.86 -20.35
N ARG A 333 23.80 -9.07 -20.06
CA ARG A 333 25.22 -9.42 -20.31
C ARG A 333 25.55 -9.47 -21.81
N HIS A 334 24.66 -10.02 -22.64
CA HIS A 334 24.82 -10.04 -24.10
C HIS A 334 24.86 -8.62 -24.67
N ILE A 335 23.86 -7.78 -24.35
CA ILE A 335 23.78 -6.37 -24.77
C ILE A 335 25.01 -5.58 -24.29
N ARG A 336 25.56 -5.86 -23.10
CA ARG A 336 26.83 -5.24 -22.63
C ARG A 336 28.04 -5.68 -23.45
N VAL A 337 28.11 -6.94 -23.89
CA VAL A 337 29.17 -7.43 -24.79
C VAL A 337 29.01 -6.83 -26.19
N GLU A 338 27.79 -6.81 -26.75
CA GLU A 338 27.51 -6.15 -28.02
C GLU A 338 27.89 -4.67 -27.99
N MET A 339 27.42 -3.92 -26.98
CA MET A 339 27.81 -2.53 -26.74
C MET A 339 29.33 -2.35 -26.61
N ALA A 340 30.05 -3.30 -25.99
CA ALA A 340 31.52 -3.26 -25.93
C ALA A 340 32.15 -3.51 -27.31
N THR A 341 31.64 -4.43 -28.12
CA THR A 341 32.12 -4.67 -29.49
C THR A 341 31.82 -3.52 -30.44
N VAL A 342 30.63 -2.91 -30.36
CA VAL A 342 30.26 -1.70 -31.12
C VAL A 342 31.13 -0.52 -30.72
N LYS A 343 31.39 -0.34 -29.41
CA LYS A 343 32.28 0.72 -28.91
C LYS A 343 33.75 0.48 -29.31
N GLY A 344 34.20 -0.76 -29.35
CA GLY A 344 35.50 -1.13 -29.90
C GLY A 344 35.60 -0.87 -31.41
N GLY A 345 34.57 -1.24 -32.17
CA GLY A 345 34.46 -0.96 -33.60
C GLY A 345 34.45 0.53 -33.93
N ALA A 346 33.79 1.36 -33.12
CA ALA A 346 33.81 2.81 -33.24
C ALA A 346 35.22 3.41 -33.03
N VAL A 347 35.99 2.87 -32.07
CA VAL A 347 37.38 3.28 -31.83
C VAL A 347 38.31 2.82 -32.97
N ALA A 348 38.09 1.62 -33.52
CA ALA A 348 38.83 1.14 -34.69
C ALA A 348 38.51 1.97 -35.96
N GLY A 349 37.24 2.30 -36.20
CA GLY A 349 36.80 3.12 -37.33
C GLY A 349 37.34 4.56 -37.29
N ALA A 350 37.52 5.13 -36.10
CA ALA A 350 38.08 6.47 -35.94
C ALA A 350 39.55 6.60 -36.37
N ALA A 351 40.29 5.48 -36.49
CA ALA A 351 41.69 5.46 -36.92
C ALA A 351 41.90 5.35 -38.44
N ALA A 352 40.83 5.11 -39.22
CA ALA A 352 40.91 4.78 -40.64
C ALA A 352 39.86 5.56 -41.48
N GLY A 353 39.84 6.89 -41.36
CA GLY A 353 38.80 7.74 -41.97
C GLY A 353 39.25 9.13 -42.43
N ALA A 354 40.52 9.31 -42.82
CA ALA A 354 41.13 10.62 -43.13
C ALA A 354 41.51 10.83 -44.61
N VAL A 355 40.78 10.22 -45.57
CA VAL A 355 40.95 10.46 -47.02
C VAL A 355 39.60 10.44 -47.73
N ALA A 356 39.31 11.49 -48.50
CA ALA A 356 38.19 11.65 -49.46
C ALA A 356 36.74 11.58 -48.87
N GLY A 357 35.72 12.13 -49.54
CA GLY A 357 35.78 13.03 -50.69
C GLY A 357 34.56 13.03 -51.62
N ALA A 358 33.59 13.91 -51.35
CA ALA A 358 32.58 14.45 -52.28
C ALA A 358 31.43 13.55 -52.84
N ALA A 359 30.43 14.27 -53.35
CA ALA A 359 29.40 13.91 -54.36
C ALA A 359 28.05 13.25 -53.95
N ALA A 360 26.97 13.87 -54.45
CA ALA A 360 25.66 13.38 -54.93
C ALA A 360 25.00 12.12 -54.28
N GLY A 361 23.72 12.10 -53.91
CA GLY A 361 22.56 12.73 -54.56
C GLY A 361 21.84 11.75 -55.53
N ALA A 362 20.51 11.61 -55.37
CA ALA A 362 19.51 11.02 -56.29
C ALA A 362 19.28 9.48 -56.38
N ALA A 363 18.14 9.07 -55.80
CA ALA A 363 16.98 8.40 -56.44
C ALA A 363 17.03 6.99 -57.13
N ALA A 364 15.93 6.25 -56.88
CA ALA A 364 15.29 5.20 -57.70
C ALA A 364 15.95 3.80 -57.82
N GLY A 365 15.12 2.79 -58.15
CA GLY A 365 15.52 1.41 -58.46
C GLY A 365 14.60 0.35 -57.82
N ALA A 366 14.00 -0.55 -58.61
CA ALA A 366 12.93 -1.45 -58.16
C ALA A 366 13.16 -2.94 -58.53
N ALA A 367 12.28 -3.80 -57.98
CA ALA A 367 11.77 -5.07 -58.53
C ALA A 367 12.47 -6.41 -58.22
N ALA A 368 11.68 -7.48 -58.45
CA ALA A 368 11.92 -8.93 -58.30
C ALA A 368 12.04 -9.50 -56.86
N GLY A 369 11.54 -10.71 -56.56
CA GLY A 369 10.67 -11.58 -57.38
C GLY A 369 10.53 -13.04 -56.92
N ALA A 370 9.49 -13.71 -57.42
CA ALA A 370 9.21 -15.16 -57.42
C ALA A 370 8.74 -15.89 -56.14
N ARG A 371 7.73 -16.75 -56.35
CA ARG A 371 7.31 -17.91 -55.53
C ARG A 371 7.86 -19.20 -56.18
N PRO A 372 7.81 -20.35 -55.47
CA PRO A 372 7.52 -21.64 -56.08
C PRO A 372 6.14 -22.20 -55.64
N GLY A 373 5.65 -23.24 -56.32
CA GLY A 373 4.44 -23.96 -55.91
C GLY A 373 4.15 -25.22 -56.72
N ALA A 374 3.84 -26.31 -56.01
CA ALA A 374 3.25 -27.59 -56.44
C ALA A 374 2.76 -28.29 -55.13
N GLY A 375 1.78 -29.18 -55.08
CA GLY A 375 0.91 -29.77 -56.10
C GLY A 375 0.54 -31.20 -55.66
N PRO A 376 -0.76 -31.58 -55.65
CA PRO A 376 -1.12 -32.82 -56.36
C PRO A 376 -2.53 -32.83 -56.99
N GLY A 377 -2.71 -33.66 -58.02
CA GLY A 377 -3.97 -34.32 -58.38
C GLY A 377 -3.84 -35.84 -58.13
N ALA A 378 -4.80 -36.72 -58.40
CA ALA A 378 -6.17 -36.64 -58.94
C ALA A 378 -6.92 -37.93 -58.46
N GLY A 379 -8.22 -38.20 -58.67
CA GLY A 379 -9.33 -37.45 -59.26
C GLY A 379 -10.42 -38.42 -59.79
N LEU A 380 -11.68 -37.94 -59.91
CA LEU A 380 -12.84 -38.58 -60.58
C LEU A 380 -13.37 -39.91 -59.97
N GLY A 381 -14.69 -40.17 -59.90
CA GLY A 381 -15.86 -39.34 -60.22
C GLY A 381 -17.18 -40.08 -59.95
N PRO A 382 -18.35 -39.40 -59.87
CA PRO A 382 -19.64 -40.02 -59.59
C PRO A 382 -20.45 -40.35 -60.87
N GLY A 383 -21.36 -41.33 -60.78
CA GLY A 383 -22.32 -41.64 -61.85
C GLY A 383 -23.66 -42.15 -61.29
N ALA A 384 -24.77 -41.69 -61.88
CA ALA A 384 -26.13 -42.10 -61.53
C ALA A 384 -26.96 -42.27 -62.81
N GLY A 385 -27.82 -43.31 -62.88
CA GLY A 385 -28.55 -43.64 -64.12
C GLY A 385 -29.62 -44.73 -63.99
N PHE A 386 -30.86 -44.29 -63.77
CA PHE A 386 -32.16 -44.84 -64.19
C PHE A 386 -32.30 -46.29 -64.77
N SER A 387 -33.14 -47.09 -64.08
CA SER A 387 -34.46 -47.59 -64.56
C SER A 387 -34.64 -48.95 -65.30
N ALA A 388 -35.85 -49.48 -65.10
CA ALA A 388 -36.69 -50.35 -65.95
C ALA A 388 -36.55 -51.89 -65.88
N CYS A 389 -37.69 -52.56 -66.14
CA CYS A 389 -37.94 -53.98 -65.88
C CYS A 389 -38.39 -54.75 -67.15
N ARG A 390 -38.02 -56.04 -67.27
CA ARG A 390 -38.69 -57.16 -68.00
C ARG A 390 -37.81 -58.43 -67.91
N GLY A 391 -38.32 -59.67 -67.94
CA GLY A 391 -39.72 -60.14 -67.85
C GLY A 391 -39.91 -61.56 -68.42
N GLY A 392 -40.76 -62.39 -67.79
CA GLY A 392 -41.18 -63.72 -68.25
C GLY A 392 -40.25 -64.90 -67.87
N GLY A 393 -40.72 -66.16 -67.80
CA GLY A 393 -42.11 -66.64 -67.87
C GLY A 393 -42.24 -68.15 -68.18
N GLY A 394 -43.20 -68.84 -67.53
CA GLY A 394 -43.55 -70.27 -67.75
C GLY A 394 -43.35 -71.13 -66.49
N LYS A 395 -44.36 -71.77 -65.87
CA LYS A 395 -45.38 -72.76 -66.31
C LYS A 395 -44.88 -74.23 -66.35
N ASN A 396 -45.12 -75.02 -65.28
CA ASN A 396 -46.25 -75.97 -65.23
C ASN A 396 -46.20 -77.03 -64.08
N THR A 397 -47.41 -77.39 -63.62
CA THR A 397 -47.89 -78.69 -63.09
C THR A 397 -47.25 -79.43 -61.90
N CYS A 398 -48.13 -79.71 -60.94
CA CYS A 398 -48.04 -80.62 -59.79
C CYS A 398 -47.72 -82.09 -60.14
N PHE A 399 -47.16 -82.86 -59.20
CA PHE A 399 -47.96 -83.70 -58.28
C PHE A 399 -47.14 -84.22 -57.08
N GLU A 400 -47.81 -84.73 -56.05
CA GLU A 400 -47.22 -85.33 -54.84
C GLU A 400 -46.80 -86.80 -55.02
N GLN A 401 -45.93 -87.31 -54.13
CA GLN A 401 -46.06 -88.66 -53.57
C GLN A 401 -45.31 -88.82 -52.21
N PRO A 402 -45.91 -89.44 -51.18
CA PRO A 402 -45.27 -89.75 -49.89
C PRO A 402 -44.61 -91.15 -49.87
N ALA A 403 -44.11 -91.58 -48.70
CA ALA A 403 -43.31 -92.81 -48.55
C ALA A 403 -43.86 -93.77 -47.47
N GLY A 404 -43.66 -95.09 -47.66
CA GLY A 404 -43.83 -96.13 -46.63
C GLY A 404 -44.56 -97.41 -47.08
N GLY A 405 -43.98 -98.59 -46.79
CA GLY A 405 -44.63 -99.92 -46.83
C GLY A 405 -44.42 -100.64 -45.47
N PRO A 406 -44.38 -101.99 -45.36
CA PRO A 406 -44.60 -103.09 -46.34
C PRO A 406 -45.78 -104.03 -45.89
N PRO A 407 -46.00 -105.26 -46.45
CA PRO A 407 -45.23 -106.48 -46.12
C PRO A 407 -44.99 -107.44 -47.32
N VAL A 408 -44.88 -108.77 -47.11
CA VAL A 408 -44.16 -109.74 -47.99
C VAL A 408 -45.10 -110.88 -48.56
N PRO A 409 -44.65 -112.02 -49.17
CA PRO A 409 -45.16 -112.53 -50.46
C PRO A 409 -46.09 -113.79 -50.36
N PRO A 410 -46.52 -114.43 -51.48
CA PRO A 410 -45.77 -115.64 -51.96
C PRO A 410 -45.86 -116.07 -53.46
N MET A 411 -44.84 -116.83 -53.90
CA MET A 411 -44.87 -118.02 -54.82
C MET A 411 -45.18 -117.97 -56.35
N SER A 412 -44.27 -118.63 -57.11
CA SER A 412 -44.46 -119.41 -58.37
C SER A 412 -44.73 -118.66 -59.71
N ARG A 413 -44.40 -119.18 -60.91
CA ARG A 413 -43.90 -120.52 -61.37
C ARG A 413 -43.04 -120.43 -62.67
N ALA A 414 -42.39 -121.53 -63.09
CA ALA A 414 -41.59 -121.66 -64.34
C ALA A 414 -42.46 -121.87 -65.62
N CYS A 415 -42.00 -122.04 -66.88
CA CYS A 415 -40.69 -122.29 -67.56
C CYS A 415 -40.79 -121.80 -69.04
N GLY A 416 -39.90 -122.02 -70.04
CA GLY A 416 -38.63 -122.75 -70.18
C GLY A 416 -38.30 -123.12 -71.67
N VAL A 417 -37.21 -123.89 -71.89
CA VAL A 417 -36.85 -124.65 -73.14
C VAL A 417 -36.17 -123.84 -74.31
N CYS A 418 -35.41 -124.55 -75.16
CA CYS A 418 -34.45 -124.11 -76.23
C CYS A 418 -34.79 -124.86 -77.56
N PRO A 419 -33.95 -125.16 -78.62
CA PRO A 419 -32.58 -124.77 -79.07
C PRO A 419 -32.52 -124.46 -80.63
N PRO A 420 -31.53 -124.86 -81.49
CA PRO A 420 -30.10 -124.43 -81.66
C PRO A 420 -29.59 -124.08 -83.11
N CYS A 421 -28.46 -123.31 -83.21
CA CYS A 421 -27.39 -123.37 -84.26
C CYS A 421 -27.70 -123.06 -85.76
N PRO A 422 -26.72 -123.05 -86.73
CA PRO A 422 -25.23 -122.87 -86.68
C PRO A 422 -24.61 -121.92 -87.78
N ALA A 423 -23.26 -121.83 -87.80
CA ALA A 423 -22.34 -121.56 -88.95
C ALA A 423 -21.91 -120.10 -89.33
N PRO A 424 -20.73 -119.88 -89.99
CA PRO A 424 -20.00 -118.59 -89.94
C PRO A 424 -19.70 -117.88 -91.30
N CYS A 425 -19.42 -116.57 -91.27
CA CYS A 425 -19.13 -115.74 -92.46
C CYS A 425 -17.92 -114.77 -92.33
N ASN A 426 -17.00 -114.88 -93.29
CA ASN A 426 -15.96 -113.95 -93.79
C ASN A 426 -15.85 -112.50 -93.18
N PRO A 427 -14.69 -112.09 -92.61
CA PRO A 427 -14.49 -110.76 -92.00
C PRO A 427 -14.28 -109.58 -92.98
N ASN A 428 -14.23 -109.81 -94.30
CA ASN A 428 -14.12 -108.74 -95.32
C ASN A 428 -15.44 -108.51 -96.10
N ALA A 429 -16.58 -108.99 -95.60
CA ALA A 429 -17.89 -108.65 -96.15
C ALA A 429 -18.31 -107.21 -95.76
N PRO A 430 -18.99 -106.45 -96.65
CA PRO A 430 -19.60 -105.19 -96.24
C PRO A 430 -20.70 -105.48 -95.20
N PRO A 431 -20.78 -104.72 -94.08
CA PRO A 431 -21.62 -105.09 -92.94
C PRO A 431 -23.08 -105.22 -93.36
N THR A 432 -23.68 -106.34 -92.97
CA THR A 432 -25.08 -106.70 -93.23
C THR A 432 -26.04 -105.70 -92.55
N PRO A 433 -27.31 -105.64 -92.96
CA PRO A 433 -28.31 -104.79 -92.29
C PRO A 433 -28.39 -105.05 -90.77
N ALA A 434 -28.32 -106.33 -90.36
CA ALA A 434 -28.34 -106.72 -88.95
C ALA A 434 -27.11 -106.23 -88.17
N GLU A 435 -25.91 -106.25 -88.76
CA GLU A 435 -24.70 -105.73 -88.11
C GLU A 435 -24.72 -104.20 -87.98
N ARG A 436 -25.30 -103.49 -88.96
CA ARG A 436 -25.51 -102.03 -88.88
C ARG A 436 -26.53 -101.67 -87.81
N GLU A 437 -27.58 -102.47 -87.68
CA GLU A 437 -28.61 -102.29 -86.66
C GLU A 437 -28.06 -102.63 -85.26
N ALA A 438 -27.30 -103.71 -85.11
CA ALA A 438 -26.58 -104.04 -83.88
C ALA A 438 -25.56 -102.95 -83.49
N ALA A 439 -24.81 -102.41 -84.45
CA ALA A 439 -23.90 -101.28 -84.19
C ALA A 439 -24.66 -100.00 -83.76
N ARG A 440 -25.82 -99.71 -84.38
CA ARG A 440 -26.69 -98.60 -83.99
C ARG A 440 -27.23 -98.78 -82.57
N LEU A 441 -27.70 -99.98 -82.23
CA LEU A 441 -28.18 -100.33 -80.89
C LEU A 441 -27.06 -100.29 -79.85
N ALA A 442 -25.84 -100.71 -80.18
CA ALA A 442 -24.67 -100.62 -79.31
C ALA A 442 -24.27 -99.16 -79.04
N ILE A 443 -24.32 -98.28 -80.05
CA ILE A 443 -24.12 -96.83 -79.87
C ILE A 443 -25.22 -96.25 -78.98
N GLN A 444 -26.49 -96.64 -79.21
CA GLN A 444 -27.63 -96.15 -78.43
C GLN A 444 -27.59 -96.62 -76.97
N LEU A 445 -27.17 -97.87 -76.72
CA LEU A 445 -26.92 -98.41 -75.38
C LEU A 445 -25.78 -97.65 -74.67
N LYS A 446 -24.67 -97.39 -75.38
CA LYS A 446 -23.56 -96.62 -74.82
C LYS A 446 -23.98 -95.19 -74.45
N GLN A 447 -24.81 -94.56 -75.29
CA GLN A 447 -25.39 -93.25 -75.00
C GLN A 447 -26.36 -93.28 -73.80
N THR A 448 -27.19 -94.32 -73.63
CA THR A 448 -28.04 -94.43 -72.42
C THR A 448 -27.24 -94.74 -71.16
N GLU A 449 -26.16 -95.51 -71.25
CA GLU A 449 -25.21 -95.70 -70.15
C GLU A 449 -24.50 -94.40 -69.75
N GLU A 450 -24.01 -93.61 -70.71
CA GLU A 450 -23.34 -92.33 -70.45
C GLU A 450 -24.30 -91.30 -69.84
N ASN A 451 -25.54 -91.25 -70.33
CA ASN A 451 -26.62 -90.46 -69.72
C ASN A 451 -26.95 -90.94 -68.30
N PHE A 452 -27.05 -92.25 -68.06
CA PHE A 452 -27.32 -92.80 -66.72
C PHE A 452 -26.18 -92.49 -65.74
N LYS A 453 -24.92 -92.68 -66.14
CA LYS A 453 -23.73 -92.31 -65.34
C LYS A 453 -23.77 -90.83 -64.97
N THR A 454 -24.11 -89.96 -65.93
CA THR A 454 -24.26 -88.51 -65.72
C THR A 454 -25.36 -88.20 -64.68
N LYS A 455 -26.55 -88.82 -64.79
CA LYS A 455 -27.64 -88.63 -63.82
C LYS A 455 -27.33 -89.20 -62.43
N VAL A 456 -26.59 -90.30 -62.33
CA VAL A 456 -26.09 -90.80 -61.04
C VAL A 456 -25.12 -89.79 -60.40
N THR A 457 -24.23 -89.16 -61.17
CA THR A 457 -23.34 -88.10 -60.64
C THR A 457 -24.10 -86.83 -60.25
N GLU A 458 -25.10 -86.39 -61.03
CA GLU A 458 -25.98 -85.28 -60.63
C GLU A 458 -26.72 -85.57 -59.32
N CYS A 459 -27.33 -86.76 -59.18
CA CYS A 459 -27.99 -87.16 -57.94
C CYS A 459 -27.02 -87.30 -56.75
N ALA A 460 -25.76 -87.65 -56.97
CA ALA A 460 -24.74 -87.68 -55.92
C ALA A 460 -24.36 -86.26 -55.45
N MET A 461 -24.18 -85.32 -56.39
CA MET A 461 -23.92 -83.91 -56.08
C MET A 461 -25.10 -83.27 -55.34
N LEU A 462 -26.32 -83.43 -55.84
CA LEU A 462 -27.54 -82.91 -55.19
C LEU A 462 -27.74 -83.47 -53.76
N ARG A 463 -27.36 -84.73 -53.50
CA ARG A 463 -27.37 -85.30 -52.15
C ARG A 463 -26.32 -84.66 -51.24
N ALA A 464 -25.12 -84.39 -51.74
CA ALA A 464 -24.07 -83.70 -50.99
C ALA A 464 -24.45 -82.23 -50.69
N GLU A 465 -25.03 -81.52 -51.66
CA GLU A 465 -25.55 -80.17 -51.49
C GLU A 465 -26.70 -80.12 -50.48
N LEU A 466 -27.63 -81.08 -50.52
CA LEU A 466 -28.74 -81.18 -49.56
C LEU A 466 -28.23 -81.48 -48.13
N LEU A 467 -27.19 -82.29 -47.96
CA LEU A 467 -26.54 -82.50 -46.67
C LEU A 467 -25.87 -81.22 -46.17
N LYS A 468 -25.08 -80.55 -47.03
CA LYS A 468 -24.45 -79.27 -46.71
C LYS A 468 -25.47 -78.20 -46.30
N LYS A 469 -26.61 -78.11 -47.01
CA LYS A 469 -27.71 -77.18 -46.68
C LYS A 469 -28.40 -77.53 -45.36
N LYS A 470 -28.47 -78.81 -44.96
CA LYS A 470 -28.93 -79.20 -43.62
C LYS A 470 -27.96 -78.80 -42.52
N GLU A 471 -26.65 -78.93 -42.74
CA GLU A 471 -25.65 -78.44 -41.79
C GLU A 471 -25.66 -76.91 -41.64
N GLU A 472 -25.79 -76.18 -42.74
CA GLU A 472 -25.96 -74.72 -42.73
C GLU A 472 -27.21 -74.33 -41.92
N LEU A 473 -28.35 -74.99 -42.17
CA LEU A 473 -29.59 -74.73 -41.43
C LEU A 473 -29.46 -75.02 -39.92
N GLU A 474 -28.78 -76.09 -39.49
CA GLU A 474 -28.63 -76.36 -38.05
C GLU A 474 -27.66 -75.38 -37.37
N LYS A 475 -26.66 -74.87 -38.10
CA LYS A 475 -25.79 -73.77 -37.62
C LYS A 475 -26.59 -72.50 -37.39
N GLU A 476 -27.47 -72.12 -38.32
CA GLU A 476 -28.42 -70.99 -38.13
C GLU A 476 -29.37 -71.23 -36.95
N ARG A 477 -29.92 -72.44 -36.79
CA ARG A 477 -30.74 -72.81 -35.62
C ARG A 477 -29.96 -72.79 -34.30
N CYS A 478 -28.63 -72.95 -34.32
CA CYS A 478 -27.79 -72.79 -33.14
C CYS A 478 -27.59 -71.31 -32.79
N GLN A 479 -27.17 -70.49 -33.77
CA GLN A 479 -26.99 -69.05 -33.61
C GLN A 479 -28.28 -68.35 -33.14
N HIS A 480 -29.44 -68.72 -33.70
CA HIS A 480 -30.74 -68.18 -33.28
C HIS A 480 -31.03 -68.43 -31.79
N ARG A 481 -30.71 -69.63 -31.27
CA ARG A 481 -30.87 -69.96 -29.83
C ARG A 481 -29.94 -69.12 -28.95
N GLU A 482 -28.71 -68.88 -29.38
CA GLU A 482 -27.78 -67.99 -28.66
C GLU A 482 -28.27 -66.55 -28.61
N VAL A 483 -28.69 -65.99 -29.75
CA VAL A 483 -29.20 -64.61 -29.84
C VAL A 483 -30.46 -64.44 -28.99
N GLN A 484 -31.37 -65.41 -29.03
CA GLN A 484 -32.59 -65.38 -28.20
C GLN A 484 -32.29 -65.45 -26.69
N ASN A 485 -31.26 -66.18 -26.27
CA ASN A 485 -30.83 -66.19 -24.86
C ASN A 485 -30.17 -64.87 -24.46
N LYS A 486 -29.30 -64.30 -25.31
CA LYS A 486 -28.67 -62.98 -25.09
C LYS A 486 -29.70 -61.85 -24.99
N LEU A 487 -30.78 -61.93 -25.77
CA LEU A 487 -31.92 -60.99 -25.67
C LEU A 487 -32.61 -61.09 -24.29
N ARG A 488 -32.98 -62.30 -23.85
CA ARG A 488 -33.59 -62.54 -22.53
C ARG A 488 -32.73 -62.05 -21.36
N GLU A 489 -31.40 -62.20 -21.45
CA GLU A 489 -30.49 -61.63 -20.47
C GLU A 489 -30.50 -60.09 -20.41
N LEU A 490 -30.67 -59.42 -21.55
CA LEU A 490 -30.71 -57.96 -21.62
C LEU A 490 -32.05 -57.41 -21.14
N GLU A 491 -33.15 -58.09 -21.45
CA GLU A 491 -34.50 -57.79 -20.95
C GLU A 491 -34.52 -57.80 -19.41
N MET A 492 -34.03 -58.86 -18.77
CA MET A 492 -33.93 -58.95 -17.31
C MET A 492 -33.03 -57.87 -16.68
N LYS A 493 -31.92 -57.50 -17.35
CA LYS A 493 -31.02 -56.42 -16.88
C LYS A 493 -31.70 -55.05 -16.97
N PHE A 494 -32.52 -54.81 -18.01
CA PHE A 494 -33.26 -53.56 -18.18
C PHE A 494 -34.40 -53.42 -17.15
N GLU A 495 -35.11 -54.50 -16.84
CA GLU A 495 -36.14 -54.53 -15.79
C GLU A 495 -35.55 -54.27 -14.39
N GLY A 496 -34.38 -54.86 -14.08
CA GLY A 496 -33.63 -54.58 -12.86
C GLY A 496 -33.15 -53.12 -12.74
N LEU A 497 -32.69 -52.51 -13.85
CA LEU A 497 -32.36 -51.08 -13.89
C LEU A 497 -33.59 -50.19 -13.71
N THR A 498 -34.71 -50.53 -14.34
CA THR A 498 -35.96 -49.76 -14.27
C THR A 498 -36.53 -49.77 -12.85
N THR A 499 -36.53 -50.92 -12.18
CA THR A 499 -36.98 -51.05 -10.79
C THR A 499 -36.05 -50.29 -9.83
N HIS A 500 -34.73 -50.38 -9.99
CA HIS A 500 -33.78 -49.60 -9.20
C HIS A 500 -33.95 -48.08 -9.39
N THR A 501 -34.14 -47.61 -10.63
CA THR A 501 -34.40 -46.18 -10.92
C THR A 501 -35.70 -45.71 -10.25
N ASN A 502 -36.76 -46.51 -10.30
CA ASN A 502 -38.04 -46.17 -9.64
C ASN A 502 -37.95 -46.17 -8.11
N MET A 503 -37.00 -46.90 -7.51
CA MET A 503 -36.72 -46.82 -6.06
C MET A 503 -35.82 -45.63 -5.67
N MET A 504 -34.99 -45.12 -6.59
CA MET A 504 -34.16 -43.92 -6.39
C MET A 504 -34.93 -42.60 -6.57
N MET A 505 -36.03 -42.61 -7.31
CA MET A 505 -36.95 -41.48 -7.42
C MET A 505 -37.83 -41.39 -6.15
N GLY A 506 -37.30 -40.71 -5.13
CA GLY A 506 -37.93 -40.53 -3.82
C GLY A 506 -39.34 -39.90 -3.86
N THR A 507 -40.03 -39.91 -2.72
CA THR A 507 -41.43 -39.44 -2.67
C THR A 507 -41.54 -37.96 -3.03
N LYS A 508 -42.70 -37.53 -3.57
CA LYS A 508 -42.93 -36.13 -3.99
C LYS A 508 -42.68 -35.11 -2.87
N GLU A 509 -42.84 -35.55 -1.63
CA GLU A 509 -42.58 -34.79 -0.40
C GLU A 509 -41.09 -34.49 -0.23
N GLN A 510 -40.21 -35.47 -0.41
CA GLN A 510 -38.75 -35.29 -0.39
C GLN A 510 -38.26 -34.35 -1.51
N ALA A 511 -38.90 -34.39 -2.69
CA ALA A 511 -38.59 -33.47 -3.78
C ALA A 511 -38.98 -32.01 -3.45
N PHE A 512 -40.11 -31.80 -2.75
CA PHE A 512 -40.53 -30.48 -2.28
C PHE A 512 -39.63 -29.97 -1.15
N GLU A 513 -39.27 -30.83 -0.20
CA GLU A 513 -38.32 -30.53 0.87
C GLU A 513 -36.93 -30.12 0.32
N GLN A 514 -36.43 -30.84 -0.69
CA GLN A 514 -35.23 -30.44 -1.42
C GLN A 514 -35.39 -29.07 -2.11
N GLU A 515 -36.55 -28.75 -2.69
CA GLU A 515 -36.79 -27.44 -3.29
C GLU A 515 -36.79 -26.31 -2.25
N VAL A 516 -37.40 -26.54 -1.07
CA VAL A 516 -37.39 -25.59 0.06
C VAL A 516 -35.97 -25.39 0.57
N ASN A 517 -35.19 -26.46 0.75
CA ASN A 517 -33.79 -26.39 1.17
C ASN A 517 -32.92 -25.63 0.14
N VAL A 518 -33.14 -25.85 -1.16
CA VAL A 518 -32.47 -25.08 -2.23
C VAL A 518 -32.89 -23.61 -2.24
N ARG A 519 -34.14 -23.27 -1.88
CA ARG A 519 -34.59 -21.87 -1.70
C ARG A 519 -33.93 -21.21 -0.49
N ALA A 520 -33.81 -21.92 0.63
CA ALA A 520 -33.14 -21.44 1.84
C ALA A 520 -31.63 -21.20 1.60
N LEU A 521 -30.91 -22.17 1.02
CA LEU A 521 -29.49 -22.02 0.65
C LEU A 521 -29.27 -20.85 -0.32
N LYS A 522 -30.20 -20.58 -1.25
CA LYS A 522 -30.17 -19.41 -2.14
C LYS A 522 -30.44 -18.08 -1.43
N GLN A 523 -31.05 -18.07 -0.24
CA GLN A 523 -31.20 -16.88 0.59
C GLN A 523 -29.92 -16.66 1.42
N CYS A 524 -29.41 -17.68 2.10
CA CYS A 524 -28.15 -17.57 2.86
C CYS A 524 -26.96 -17.18 1.97
N TYR A 525 -26.93 -17.64 0.71
CA TYR A 525 -25.92 -17.21 -0.27
C TYR A 525 -26.07 -15.74 -0.72
N ARG A 526 -27.27 -15.14 -0.63
CA ARG A 526 -27.44 -13.68 -0.83
C ARG A 526 -26.92 -12.91 0.38
N GLU A 527 -27.35 -13.32 1.57
CA GLU A 527 -26.97 -12.70 2.85
C GLU A 527 -25.44 -12.70 3.03
N ALA A 528 -24.79 -13.87 2.92
CA ALA A 528 -23.33 -13.98 2.99
C ALA A 528 -22.60 -13.20 1.88
N ARG A 529 -23.23 -12.96 0.73
CA ARG A 529 -22.66 -12.11 -0.33
C ARG A 529 -22.78 -10.63 -0.01
N GLU A 530 -23.90 -10.21 0.55
CA GLU A 530 -24.14 -8.84 1.01
C GLU A 530 -23.16 -8.51 2.15
N GLU A 531 -22.95 -9.41 3.11
CA GLU A 531 -21.91 -9.32 4.15
C GLU A 531 -20.49 -9.19 3.56
N ILE A 532 -20.14 -9.99 2.53
CA ILE A 532 -18.84 -9.89 1.84
C ILE A 532 -18.66 -8.54 1.16
N ASP A 533 -19.70 -7.98 0.55
CA ASP A 533 -19.65 -6.68 -0.12
C ASP A 533 -19.64 -5.51 0.90
N GLU A 534 -20.27 -5.65 2.07
CA GLU A 534 -20.09 -4.73 3.22
C GLU A 534 -18.68 -4.77 3.80
N LEU A 535 -18.11 -5.96 4.03
CA LEU A 535 -16.73 -6.13 4.51
C LEU A 535 -15.70 -5.54 3.53
N ARG A 536 -15.95 -5.63 2.21
CA ARG A 536 -15.13 -4.96 1.18
C ARG A 536 -15.19 -3.44 1.29
N MET A 537 -16.36 -2.87 1.54
CA MET A 537 -16.52 -1.43 1.78
C MET A 537 -15.78 -0.99 3.06
N LEU A 538 -15.94 -1.74 4.16
CA LEU A 538 -15.24 -1.46 5.42
C LEU A 538 -13.71 -1.54 5.29
N MET A 539 -13.18 -2.54 4.58
CA MET A 539 -11.74 -2.65 4.29
C MET A 539 -11.23 -1.46 3.47
N LYS A 540 -12.02 -0.99 2.49
CA LYS A 540 -11.68 0.20 1.71
C LYS A 540 -11.65 1.45 2.59
N GLU A 541 -12.66 1.66 3.43
CA GLU A 541 -12.70 2.80 4.35
C GLU A 541 -11.53 2.79 5.36
N GLN A 542 -11.14 1.61 5.86
CA GLN A 542 -9.95 1.47 6.72
C GLN A 542 -8.65 1.77 5.96
N ASN A 543 -8.50 1.31 4.71
CA ASN A 543 -7.36 1.67 3.86
C ASN A 543 -7.30 3.19 3.61
N ASP A 544 -8.43 3.81 3.28
CA ASP A 544 -8.50 5.23 2.96
C ASP A 544 -8.16 6.06 4.23
N GLN A 545 -8.66 5.66 5.41
CA GLN A 545 -8.23 6.21 6.71
C GLN A 545 -6.72 6.05 6.96
N LEU A 546 -6.11 4.90 6.61
CA LEU A 546 -4.66 4.68 6.76
C LEU A 546 -3.84 5.59 5.85
N GLN A 547 -4.27 5.85 4.60
CA GLN A 547 -3.63 6.86 3.75
C GLN A 547 -3.79 8.27 4.35
N ASP A 548 -4.96 8.57 4.90
CA ASP A 548 -5.24 9.86 5.56
C ASP A 548 -4.33 10.09 6.78
N TYR A 549 -4.08 9.05 7.59
CA TYR A 549 -3.09 9.09 8.67
C TYR A 549 -1.65 9.18 8.16
N ARG A 550 -1.31 8.51 7.05
CA ARG A 550 0.02 8.60 6.42
C ARG A 550 0.32 10.02 5.92
N VAL A 551 -0.64 10.69 5.30
CA VAL A 551 -0.51 12.09 4.86
C VAL A 551 -0.33 13.03 6.07
N LYS A 552 -1.14 12.86 7.12
CA LYS A 552 -1.03 13.65 8.36
C LYS A 552 0.31 13.43 9.07
N TYR A 553 0.83 12.20 9.06
CA TYR A 553 2.17 11.88 9.58
C TYR A 553 3.27 12.60 8.80
N LEU A 554 3.25 12.55 7.47
CA LEU A 554 4.25 13.23 6.63
C LEU A 554 4.20 14.75 6.80
N GLN A 555 3.02 15.35 6.91
CA GLN A 555 2.87 16.78 7.22
C GLN A 555 3.42 17.14 8.61
N ALA A 556 3.16 16.30 9.63
CA ALA A 556 3.71 16.50 10.97
C ALA A 556 5.24 16.34 11.00
N GLN A 557 5.79 15.38 10.27
CA GLN A 557 7.24 15.21 10.12
C GLN A 557 7.87 16.43 9.45
N GLN A 558 7.30 16.93 8.34
CA GLN A 558 7.79 18.13 7.67
C GLN A 558 7.79 19.36 8.60
N LEU A 559 6.75 19.51 9.44
CA LEU A 559 6.70 20.58 10.43
C LEU A 559 7.78 20.44 11.52
N VAL A 560 8.09 19.22 11.96
CA VAL A 560 9.17 18.95 12.93
C VAL A 560 10.55 19.21 12.31
N GLU A 561 10.78 18.84 11.06
CA GLU A 561 12.04 19.13 10.35
C GLU A 561 12.24 20.63 10.13
N GLU A 562 11.18 21.37 9.83
CA GLU A 562 11.21 22.83 9.70
C GLU A 562 11.42 23.53 11.05
N GLN A 563 10.72 23.10 12.11
CA GLN A 563 10.98 23.58 13.47
C GLN A 563 12.42 23.29 13.93
N ARG A 564 13.01 22.16 13.52
CA ARG A 564 14.41 21.86 13.82
C ARG A 564 15.36 22.86 13.17
N ARG A 565 15.16 23.19 11.88
CA ARG A 565 15.97 24.23 11.20
C ARG A 565 15.85 25.60 11.87
N GLN A 566 14.68 25.93 12.40
CA GLN A 566 14.45 27.19 13.12
C GLN A 566 15.17 27.21 14.48
N MET A 567 15.24 26.07 15.19
CA MET A 567 16.10 25.93 16.37
C MET A 567 17.60 25.97 15.99
N ASP A 568 18.01 25.22 14.97
CA ASP A 568 19.40 25.19 14.46
C ASP A 568 19.90 26.62 14.13
N MET A 569 19.05 27.46 13.50
CA MET A 569 19.32 28.88 13.22
C MET A 569 19.36 29.75 14.49
N MET A 570 18.41 29.56 15.41
CA MET A 570 18.34 30.32 16.66
C MET A 570 19.55 30.03 17.58
N ASP A 571 20.04 28.79 17.60
CA ASP A 571 21.23 28.41 18.36
C ASP A 571 22.52 28.98 17.74
N MET A 572 22.61 29.09 16.41
CA MET A 572 23.68 29.83 15.74
C MET A 572 23.68 31.32 16.13
N ASP A 573 22.51 31.97 16.14
CA ASP A 573 22.40 33.38 16.53
C ASP A 573 22.66 33.59 18.03
N ASN A 574 22.18 32.68 18.89
CA ASN A 574 22.46 32.70 20.33
C ASN A 574 23.96 32.53 20.62
N THR A 575 24.64 31.66 19.86
CA THR A 575 26.11 31.51 19.91
C THR A 575 26.80 32.82 19.50
N ARG A 576 26.42 33.39 18.35
CA ARG A 576 26.95 34.67 17.83
C ARG A 576 26.76 35.84 18.82
N ILE A 577 25.59 35.94 19.45
CA ILE A 577 25.29 36.94 20.48
C ILE A 577 26.13 36.69 21.74
N SER A 578 26.29 35.43 22.16
CA SER A 578 27.11 35.06 23.31
C SER A 578 28.60 35.39 23.08
N GLU A 579 29.13 35.14 21.89
CA GLU A 579 30.48 35.56 21.48
C GLU A 579 30.62 37.09 21.49
N GLN A 580 29.65 37.82 20.94
CA GLN A 580 29.64 39.29 20.94
C GLN A 580 29.61 39.88 22.35
N ILE A 581 28.82 39.30 23.27
CA ILE A 581 28.77 39.69 24.69
C ILE A 581 30.12 39.41 25.36
N ASN A 582 30.71 38.23 25.14
CA ASN A 582 32.02 37.88 25.69
C ASN A 582 33.13 38.83 25.20
N LEU A 583 33.10 39.23 23.92
CA LEU A 583 34.03 40.22 23.37
C LEU A 583 33.84 41.61 23.98
N GLU A 584 32.61 42.07 24.24
CA GLU A 584 32.41 43.35 24.93
C GLU A 584 32.82 43.28 26.41
N ILE A 585 32.56 42.16 27.11
CA ILE A 585 33.07 41.93 28.47
C ILE A 585 34.61 42.02 28.49
N GLN A 586 35.29 41.45 27.50
CA GLN A 586 36.76 41.59 27.37
C GLN A 586 37.17 43.05 27.09
N ARG A 587 36.48 43.77 26.19
CA ARG A 587 36.76 45.20 25.93
C ARG A 587 36.54 46.08 27.17
N VAL A 588 35.50 45.82 27.96
CA VAL A 588 35.23 46.52 29.23
C VAL A 588 36.29 46.17 30.27
N LYS A 589 36.67 44.89 30.39
CA LYS A 589 37.74 44.43 31.31
C LYS A 589 39.07 45.11 31.00
N ILE A 590 39.46 45.21 29.72
CA ILE A 590 40.69 45.89 29.30
C ILE A 590 40.64 47.37 29.70
N LYS A 591 39.56 48.10 29.38
CA LYS A 591 39.39 49.52 29.77
C LYS A 591 39.45 49.73 31.29
N PHE A 592 38.89 48.82 32.08
CA PHE A 592 39.01 48.86 33.54
C PHE A 592 40.44 48.60 34.02
N GLN A 593 41.17 47.69 33.37
CA GLN A 593 42.54 47.35 33.71
C GLN A 593 43.53 48.49 33.31
N GLU A 594 43.31 49.13 32.18
CA GLU A 594 43.97 50.38 31.78
C GLU A 594 43.75 51.48 32.83
N LYS A 595 42.50 51.70 33.27
CA LYS A 595 42.19 52.71 34.30
C LYS A 595 42.78 52.37 35.67
N LEU A 596 42.84 51.10 36.06
CA LEU A 596 43.56 50.68 37.27
C LEU A 596 45.08 50.97 37.15
N GLN A 597 45.65 50.79 35.96
CA GLN A 597 47.07 51.07 35.70
C GLN A 597 47.38 52.58 35.65
N GLU A 598 46.46 53.42 35.18
CA GLU A 598 46.53 54.89 35.29
C GLU A 598 46.48 55.37 36.76
N LEU A 599 45.69 54.71 37.61
CA LEU A 599 45.54 55.07 39.03
C LEU A 599 46.69 54.56 39.90
N ALA A 600 47.32 53.44 39.52
CA ALA A 600 48.38 52.78 40.29
C ALA A 600 49.56 53.68 40.75
N PRO A 601 50.13 54.61 39.93
CA PRO A 601 51.25 55.45 40.37
C PRO A 601 50.85 56.66 41.24
N ILE A 602 49.55 56.98 41.38
CA ILE A 602 49.11 58.19 42.10
C ILE A 602 49.58 58.23 43.57
N PRO A 603 49.53 57.14 44.36
CA PRO A 603 50.00 57.16 45.75
C PRO A 603 51.49 57.47 45.88
N ASP A 604 52.33 56.99 44.94
CA ASP A 604 53.77 57.21 44.99
C ASP A 604 54.16 58.59 44.43
N LEU A 605 53.44 59.09 43.41
CA LEU A 605 53.55 60.48 42.97
C LEU A 605 53.16 61.44 44.10
N LEU A 606 52.14 61.12 44.89
CA LEU A 606 51.71 61.88 46.07
C LEU A 606 52.76 61.85 47.19
N LYS A 607 53.38 60.70 47.49
CA LYS A 607 54.53 60.63 48.41
C LYS A 607 55.68 61.51 47.90
N ALA A 608 55.97 61.48 46.61
CA ALA A 608 57.05 62.25 46.00
C ALA A 608 56.78 63.76 45.93
N THR A 609 55.53 64.22 45.94
CA THR A 609 55.19 65.65 46.11
C THR A 609 55.16 66.05 47.58
N GLN A 610 54.67 65.20 48.49
CA GLN A 610 54.74 65.44 49.93
C GLN A 610 56.19 65.50 50.45
N MET A 611 57.10 64.70 49.91
CA MET A 611 58.53 64.74 50.23
C MET A 611 59.14 66.08 49.77
N ARG A 612 58.98 66.44 48.49
CA ARG A 612 59.44 67.73 47.96
C ARG A 612 58.84 68.94 48.67
N LEU A 613 57.62 68.84 49.20
CA LEU A 613 57.02 69.88 50.03
C LEU A 613 57.75 70.03 51.38
N LYS A 614 58.12 68.92 52.04
CA LYS A 614 58.95 68.97 53.25
C LYS A 614 60.34 69.51 52.98
N ASP A 615 60.97 69.10 51.88
CA ASP A 615 62.28 69.60 51.46
C ASP A 615 62.24 71.13 51.22
N ALA A 616 61.18 71.61 50.56
CA ALA A 616 60.93 73.03 50.34
C ALA A 616 60.64 73.79 51.64
N GLN A 617 59.87 73.22 52.57
CA GLN A 617 59.61 73.81 53.89
C GLN A 617 60.89 73.89 54.74
N GLN A 618 61.77 72.89 54.67
CA GLN A 618 63.07 72.91 55.34
C GLN A 618 63.99 73.96 54.72
N ALA A 619 64.04 74.06 53.39
CA ALA A 619 64.79 75.09 52.68
C ALA A 619 64.27 76.51 52.99
N GLN A 620 62.94 76.68 53.09
CA GLN A 620 62.31 77.93 53.51
C GLN A 620 62.71 78.30 54.94
N ALA A 621 62.62 77.39 55.91
CA ALA A 621 63.00 77.66 57.29
C ALA A 621 64.49 78.05 57.44
N ILE A 622 65.37 77.45 56.64
CA ILE A 622 66.79 77.85 56.56
C ILE A 622 66.94 79.25 55.96
N ALA A 623 66.20 79.55 54.88
CA ALA A 623 66.22 80.88 54.26
C ALA A 623 65.66 81.97 55.18
N GLU A 624 64.60 81.67 55.94
CA GLU A 624 64.00 82.56 56.95
C GLU A 624 64.98 82.82 58.10
N HIS A 625 65.59 81.79 58.69
CA HIS A 625 66.64 81.98 59.71
C HIS A 625 67.82 82.82 59.20
N ASN A 626 68.26 82.58 57.96
CA ASN A 626 69.33 83.36 57.34
C ASN A 626 68.90 84.81 57.07
N ALA A 627 67.65 85.04 56.67
CA ALA A 627 67.08 86.39 56.51
C ALA A 627 66.94 87.11 57.86
N GLU A 628 66.53 86.42 58.93
CA GLU A 628 66.52 86.95 60.30
C GLU A 628 67.93 87.27 60.81
N GLN A 629 68.93 86.47 60.46
CA GLN A 629 70.33 86.75 60.78
C GLN A 629 70.82 88.00 60.02
N LEU A 630 70.61 88.05 58.71
CA LEU A 630 70.93 89.23 57.89
C LEU A 630 70.17 90.47 58.34
N ALA A 631 68.92 90.34 58.82
CA ALA A 631 68.16 91.46 59.37
C ALA A 631 68.71 91.93 60.73
N ARG A 632 69.19 91.03 61.59
CA ARG A 632 69.92 91.38 62.82
C ARG A 632 71.24 92.09 62.50
N GLU A 633 72.04 91.55 61.58
CA GLU A 633 73.29 92.15 61.12
C GLU A 633 73.06 93.52 60.45
N LEU A 634 72.03 93.66 59.62
CA LEU A 634 71.61 94.91 58.99
C LEU A 634 71.11 95.93 60.02
N ASN A 635 70.43 95.50 61.08
CA ASN A 635 69.99 96.40 62.14
C ASN A 635 71.17 96.88 62.98
N CYS A 636 72.11 96.01 63.36
CA CYS A 636 73.36 96.43 64.00
C CYS A 636 74.24 97.31 63.08
N ALA A 637 74.17 97.12 61.76
CA ALA A 637 74.79 98.02 60.79
C ALA A 637 74.03 99.36 60.69
N ARG A 638 72.70 99.36 60.76
CA ARG A 638 71.87 100.57 60.81
C ARG A 638 72.07 101.37 62.08
N GLU A 639 72.28 100.75 63.23
CA GLU A 639 72.65 101.44 64.47
C GLU A 639 74.02 102.13 64.33
N LYS A 640 75.02 101.42 63.78
CA LYS A 640 76.34 102.02 63.46
C LYS A 640 76.22 103.18 62.45
N VAL A 641 75.36 103.05 61.43
CA VAL A 641 75.10 104.10 60.44
C VAL A 641 74.28 105.26 61.03
N HIS A 642 73.36 105.02 61.96
CA HIS A 642 72.60 106.04 62.68
C HIS A 642 73.51 106.87 63.60
N VAL A 643 74.54 106.25 64.19
CA VAL A 643 75.61 106.96 64.92
C VAL A 643 76.48 107.81 63.98
N LEU A 644 76.62 107.43 62.70
CA LEU A 644 77.44 108.15 61.71
C LEU A 644 76.68 109.21 60.91
N LEU A 645 75.35 109.16 60.81
CA LEU A 645 74.54 110.03 59.92
C LEU A 645 73.96 111.30 60.56
N HIS A 646 74.39 111.70 61.77
CA HIS A 646 74.07 113.04 62.30
C HIS A 646 75.07 114.12 61.83
N ASN A 647 75.41 114.13 60.53
CA ASN A 647 76.07 115.26 59.86
C ASN A 647 75.83 115.29 58.33
N SER A 648 75.04 116.28 57.89
CA SER A 648 75.11 116.95 56.56
C SER A 648 74.82 116.20 55.22
N LEU A 649 73.52 116.14 54.88
CA LEU A 649 72.88 116.72 53.66
C LEU A 649 73.24 116.31 52.20
N LYS A 650 72.18 115.87 51.49
CA LYS A 650 71.71 116.22 50.10
C LYS A 650 72.04 115.36 48.84
N SER A 651 71.01 115.37 47.97
CA SER A 651 70.76 114.86 46.58
C SER A 651 71.75 115.35 45.48
N PRO A 652 71.72 114.91 44.19
CA PRO A 652 70.62 114.22 43.45
C PRO A 652 70.94 113.14 42.36
N GLU A 653 69.86 112.61 41.74
CA GLU A 653 69.69 112.16 40.32
C GLU A 653 70.09 110.73 39.82
N LYS A 654 69.92 110.51 38.50
CA LYS A 654 69.52 109.29 37.74
C LYS A 654 70.35 109.15 36.43
N PRO A 655 70.18 108.13 35.55
CA PRO A 655 69.84 106.69 35.67
C PRO A 655 70.86 105.83 34.83
N PRO A 656 70.49 104.98 33.85
CA PRO A 656 69.85 103.64 33.88
C PRO A 656 70.79 102.48 33.41
N GLU A 657 70.33 101.22 33.43
CA GLU A 657 70.82 100.21 32.46
C GLU A 657 69.78 99.09 32.15
N LYS A 658 70.00 98.33 31.07
CA LYS A 658 69.12 97.25 30.55
C LYS A 658 69.95 96.01 30.18
N GLY A 659 69.38 94.80 30.29
CA GLY A 659 70.10 93.58 29.87
C GLY A 659 69.37 92.24 30.01
N ALA A 660 68.05 92.17 29.80
CA ALA A 660 67.26 90.95 30.04
C ALA A 660 66.77 90.22 28.76
N ASP A 661 66.57 90.93 27.65
CA ASP A 661 65.67 90.49 26.57
C ASP A 661 66.23 89.38 25.66
N GLU A 662 67.56 89.32 25.45
CA GLU A 662 68.18 88.43 24.44
C GLU A 662 67.96 86.94 24.71
N LYS A 663 68.13 86.50 25.97
CA LYS A 663 67.96 85.08 26.35
C LYS A 663 66.51 84.62 26.21
N GLN A 664 65.55 85.52 26.42
CA GLN A 664 64.13 85.24 26.25
C GLN A 664 63.77 85.12 24.76
N MET A 665 64.37 85.96 23.90
CA MET A 665 64.19 85.89 22.45
C MET A 665 64.74 84.58 21.84
N ALA A 666 65.91 84.11 22.28
CA ALA A 666 66.50 82.85 21.79
C ALA A 666 65.65 81.61 22.12
N LEU A 667 65.10 81.53 23.34
CA LEU A 667 64.17 80.46 23.73
C LEU A 667 62.89 80.44 22.90
N LEU A 668 62.35 81.63 22.58
CA LEU A 668 61.18 81.76 21.70
C LEU A 668 61.50 81.28 20.28
N GLN A 669 62.66 81.62 19.72
CA GLN A 669 63.08 81.14 18.40
C GLN A 669 63.25 79.60 18.36
N GLN A 670 63.86 78.98 19.38
CA GLN A 670 63.94 77.52 19.46
C GLN A 670 62.54 76.86 19.52
N ARG A 671 61.60 77.47 20.26
CA ARG A 671 60.22 76.98 20.34
C ARG A 671 59.47 77.11 19.02
N ILE A 672 59.68 78.20 18.27
CA ILE A 672 59.11 78.40 16.94
C ILE A 672 59.65 77.36 15.95
N ALA A 673 60.94 77.03 16.00
CA ALA A 673 61.53 75.99 15.15
C ALA A 673 60.88 74.62 15.39
N GLN A 674 60.76 74.18 16.65
CA GLN A 674 60.08 72.92 17.01
C GLN A 674 58.60 72.89 16.55
N LEU A 675 57.88 74.01 16.71
CA LEU A 675 56.49 74.13 16.26
C LEU A 675 56.36 74.15 14.73
N THR A 676 57.41 74.53 14.00
CA THR A 676 57.45 74.50 12.53
C THR A 676 57.72 73.09 12.01
N GLU A 677 58.71 72.39 12.58
CA GLU A 677 59.06 71.01 12.22
C GLU A 677 57.89 70.04 12.50
N THR A 678 57.26 70.15 13.68
CA THR A 678 56.05 69.37 14.00
C THR A 678 54.87 69.70 13.08
N ASN A 679 54.71 70.95 12.64
CA ASN A 679 53.74 71.30 11.60
C ASN A 679 54.03 70.63 10.25
N MET A 680 55.31 70.55 9.83
CA MET A 680 55.69 69.88 8.59
C MET A 680 55.45 68.36 8.67
N SER A 681 55.80 67.74 9.80
CA SER A 681 55.47 66.34 10.10
C SER A 681 53.96 66.09 9.98
N LEU A 682 53.13 66.87 10.68
CA LEU A 682 51.67 66.72 10.65
C LEU A 682 51.09 66.93 9.24
N LYS A 683 51.60 67.88 8.45
CA LYS A 683 51.20 68.06 7.05
C LYS A 683 51.52 66.83 6.20
N SER A 684 52.72 66.26 6.34
CA SER A 684 53.10 65.05 5.59
C SER A 684 52.22 63.85 5.94
N GLU A 685 51.86 63.69 7.21
CA GLU A 685 50.96 62.64 7.68
C GLU A 685 49.52 62.85 7.19
N ILE A 686 49.03 64.09 7.15
CA ILE A 686 47.72 64.43 6.58
C ILE A 686 47.64 64.06 5.09
N GLU A 687 48.66 64.39 4.27
CA GLU A 687 48.67 63.98 2.86
C GLU A 687 48.80 62.46 2.68
N ARG A 688 49.60 61.79 3.53
CA ARG A 688 49.68 60.31 3.56
C ARG A 688 48.32 59.68 3.89
N LEU A 689 47.57 60.24 4.85
CA LEU A 689 46.25 59.76 5.23
C LEU A 689 45.21 60.00 4.13
N LYS A 690 45.18 61.18 3.51
CA LYS A 690 44.34 61.47 2.33
C LYS A 690 44.57 60.46 1.21
N MET A 691 45.84 60.19 0.87
CA MET A 691 46.19 59.23 -0.19
C MET A 691 45.74 57.80 0.14
N ASN A 692 45.76 57.40 1.41
CA ASN A 692 45.22 56.09 1.83
C ASN A 692 43.68 56.06 1.77
N VAL A 693 42.99 57.15 2.11
CA VAL A 693 41.52 57.27 1.99
C VAL A 693 41.09 57.11 0.53
N ILE A 694 41.72 57.82 -0.41
CA ILE A 694 41.39 57.73 -1.85
C ILE A 694 41.51 56.28 -2.34
N ARG A 695 42.62 55.58 -2.06
CA ARG A 695 42.76 54.16 -2.45
C ARG A 695 41.73 53.23 -1.80
N MET A 696 41.27 53.55 -0.59
CA MET A 696 40.21 52.79 0.08
C MET A 696 38.85 53.04 -0.58
N GLU A 697 38.54 54.27 -0.96
CA GLU A 697 37.33 54.64 -1.71
C GLU A 697 37.32 53.96 -3.09
N GLU A 698 38.43 54.01 -3.83
CA GLU A 698 38.62 53.27 -5.10
C GLU A 698 38.40 51.75 -4.91
N SER A 699 38.97 51.17 -3.85
CA SER A 699 38.80 49.74 -3.55
C SER A 699 37.38 49.38 -3.11
N VAL A 700 36.63 50.28 -2.47
CA VAL A 700 35.23 50.06 -2.11
C VAL A 700 34.36 50.10 -3.37
N LEU A 701 34.52 51.10 -4.23
CA LEU A 701 33.79 51.21 -5.50
C LEU A 701 34.04 50.02 -6.42
N ALA A 702 35.29 49.52 -6.50
CA ALA A 702 35.61 48.32 -7.27
C ALA A 702 34.93 47.05 -6.73
N ASN A 703 34.86 46.90 -5.41
CA ASN A 703 34.16 45.79 -4.78
C ASN A 703 32.63 45.90 -4.91
N GLU A 704 32.07 47.11 -4.82
CA GLU A 704 30.64 47.37 -5.00
C GLU A 704 30.20 47.04 -6.44
N LYS A 705 30.96 47.47 -7.46
CA LYS A 705 30.69 47.10 -8.85
C LYS A 705 30.68 45.58 -9.04
N ARG A 706 31.66 44.86 -8.46
CA ARG A 706 31.74 43.39 -8.51
C ARG A 706 30.58 42.71 -7.78
N LEU A 707 30.05 43.32 -6.72
CA LEU A 707 28.85 42.85 -6.04
C LEU A 707 27.60 43.04 -6.91
N GLN A 708 27.45 44.20 -7.57
CA GLN A 708 26.34 44.45 -8.51
C GLN A 708 26.38 43.49 -9.71
N GLU A 709 27.55 43.22 -10.28
CA GLU A 709 27.75 42.20 -11.33
C GLU A 709 27.29 40.81 -10.86
N LYS A 710 27.67 40.39 -9.64
CA LYS A 710 27.24 39.10 -9.08
C LYS A 710 25.75 39.06 -8.69
N MET A 711 25.15 40.17 -8.25
CA MET A 711 23.70 40.25 -8.05
C MET A 711 22.94 40.07 -9.37
N HIS A 712 23.45 40.63 -10.47
CA HIS A 712 22.84 40.47 -11.79
C HIS A 712 22.97 39.03 -12.32
N GLU A 713 24.13 38.39 -12.15
CA GLU A 713 24.36 36.97 -12.45
C GLU A 713 23.40 36.05 -11.67
N CYS A 714 23.25 36.27 -10.36
CA CYS A 714 22.27 35.55 -9.55
C CYS A 714 20.82 35.74 -10.02
N ALA A 715 20.45 36.95 -10.47
CA ALA A 715 19.12 37.21 -11.01
C ALA A 715 18.88 36.53 -12.38
N GLN A 716 19.90 36.47 -13.24
CA GLN A 716 19.85 35.73 -14.50
C GLN A 716 19.68 34.22 -14.25
N LEU A 717 20.53 33.63 -13.40
CA LEU A 717 20.49 32.21 -13.04
C LEU A 717 19.17 31.81 -12.33
N GLY A 718 18.61 32.69 -11.50
CA GLY A 718 17.28 32.50 -10.92
C GLY A 718 16.19 32.41 -11.99
N GLY A 719 16.19 33.34 -12.95
CA GLY A 719 15.26 33.32 -14.08
C GLY A 719 15.45 32.12 -15.03
N GLU A 720 16.66 31.59 -15.17
CA GLU A 720 16.91 30.35 -15.90
C GLU A 720 16.39 29.12 -15.15
N LEU A 721 16.62 29.04 -13.84
CA LEU A 721 16.09 27.97 -12.99
C LEU A 721 14.56 27.91 -13.01
N ASP A 722 13.88 29.06 -12.97
CA ASP A 722 12.42 29.12 -12.99
C ASP A 722 11.85 28.77 -14.39
N ARG A 723 12.50 29.19 -15.49
CA ARG A 723 12.15 28.69 -16.83
C ARG A 723 12.31 27.17 -16.95
N ALA A 724 13.40 26.60 -16.42
CA ALA A 724 13.64 25.16 -16.42
C ALA A 724 12.60 24.40 -15.58
N ARG A 725 12.16 24.97 -14.45
CA ARG A 725 11.03 24.45 -13.64
C ARG A 725 9.72 24.46 -14.42
N ASP A 726 9.39 25.57 -15.09
CA ASP A 726 8.18 25.68 -15.91
C ASP A 726 8.20 24.72 -17.10
N GLU A 727 9.37 24.49 -17.72
CA GLU A 727 9.53 23.50 -18.79
C GLU A 727 9.38 22.07 -18.29
N ALA A 728 9.98 21.73 -17.15
CA ALA A 728 9.82 20.42 -16.50
C ALA A 728 8.36 20.17 -16.09
N ALA A 729 7.66 21.16 -15.52
CA ALA A 729 6.25 21.08 -15.17
C ALA A 729 5.37 20.84 -16.42
N ARG A 730 5.59 21.60 -17.49
CA ARG A 730 4.89 21.41 -18.78
C ARG A 730 5.26 20.08 -19.46
N ALA A 731 6.46 19.54 -19.25
CA ALA A 731 6.84 18.22 -19.75
C ALA A 731 6.11 17.10 -18.98
N LEU A 732 6.07 17.20 -17.66
CA LEU A 732 5.36 16.26 -16.77
C LEU A 732 3.85 16.26 -17.03
N GLN A 733 3.23 17.43 -17.20
CA GLN A 733 1.81 17.53 -17.54
C GLN A 733 1.49 16.75 -18.84
N ARG A 734 2.25 17.00 -19.91
CA ARG A 734 2.07 16.27 -21.19
C ARG A 734 2.35 14.77 -21.07
N ALA A 735 3.20 14.34 -20.12
CA ALA A 735 3.39 12.93 -19.84
C ALA A 735 2.16 12.31 -19.16
N ASN A 736 1.62 12.98 -18.13
CA ASN A 736 0.40 12.57 -17.44
C ASN A 736 -0.79 12.48 -18.41
N GLU A 737 -1.01 13.50 -19.24
CA GLU A 737 -2.07 13.55 -20.27
C GLU A 737 -1.99 12.35 -21.25
N ARG A 738 -0.78 11.93 -21.64
CA ARG A 738 -0.57 10.71 -22.44
C ARG A 738 -0.93 9.46 -21.66
N THR A 739 -0.47 9.31 -20.41
CA THR A 739 -0.78 8.13 -19.59
C THR A 739 -2.27 8.01 -19.26
N ASP A 740 -2.97 9.12 -19.04
CA ASP A 740 -4.42 9.14 -18.82
C ASP A 740 -5.19 8.78 -20.10
N THR A 741 -4.72 9.23 -21.26
CA THR A 741 -5.27 8.84 -22.57
C THR A 741 -5.12 7.34 -22.80
N ILE A 742 -3.94 6.78 -22.52
CA ILE A 742 -3.68 5.33 -22.60
C ILE A 742 -4.57 4.56 -21.62
N ARG A 743 -4.65 4.99 -20.36
CA ARG A 743 -5.50 4.35 -19.33
C ARG A 743 -6.97 4.31 -19.76
N LYS A 744 -7.50 5.42 -20.28
CA LYS A 744 -8.87 5.50 -20.82
C LYS A 744 -9.07 4.57 -22.01
N CYS A 745 -8.12 4.51 -22.94
CA CYS A 745 -8.17 3.60 -24.09
C CYS A 745 -8.23 2.13 -23.63
N MET A 746 -7.33 1.71 -22.74
CA MET A 746 -7.31 0.36 -22.17
C MET A 746 -8.59 0.04 -21.38
N GLN A 747 -9.12 1.00 -20.60
CA GLN A 747 -10.36 0.81 -19.84
C GLN A 747 -11.59 0.64 -20.76
N THR A 748 -11.66 1.38 -21.87
CA THR A 748 -12.68 1.17 -22.91
C THR A 748 -12.54 -0.21 -23.57
N SER A 749 -11.31 -0.67 -23.83
CA SER A 749 -11.05 -2.01 -24.37
C SER A 749 -11.46 -3.13 -23.39
N ILE A 750 -11.23 -2.96 -22.09
CA ILE A 750 -11.68 -3.90 -21.06
C ILE A 750 -13.22 -3.96 -21.04
N ALA A 751 -13.89 -2.80 -20.99
CA ALA A 751 -15.35 -2.72 -20.99
C ALA A 751 -16.00 -3.24 -22.30
N GLU A 752 -15.24 -3.33 -23.39
CA GLU A 752 -15.64 -4.00 -24.63
C GLU A 752 -15.53 -5.52 -24.51
N LEU A 753 -14.39 -6.03 -24.05
CA LEU A 753 -14.18 -7.47 -23.80
C LEU A 753 -15.17 -8.03 -22.76
N GLU A 754 -15.51 -7.27 -21.72
CA GLU A 754 -16.53 -7.63 -20.72
C GLU A 754 -17.91 -7.80 -21.36
N ARG A 755 -18.30 -6.90 -22.27
CA ARG A 755 -19.57 -7.00 -23.02
C ARG A 755 -19.57 -8.16 -24.01
N GLN A 756 -18.44 -8.44 -24.66
CA GLN A 756 -18.30 -9.60 -25.54
C GLN A 756 -18.38 -10.92 -24.75
N LEU A 757 -17.76 -11.00 -23.58
CA LEU A 757 -17.87 -12.15 -22.67
C LEU A 757 -19.31 -12.34 -22.15
N ALA A 758 -20.01 -11.25 -21.80
CA ALA A 758 -21.41 -11.31 -21.42
C ALA A 758 -22.32 -11.78 -22.58
N MET A 759 -22.07 -11.30 -23.80
CA MET A 759 -22.80 -11.71 -25.00
C MET A 759 -22.57 -13.20 -25.33
N SER A 760 -21.33 -13.68 -25.26
CA SER A 760 -20.98 -15.09 -25.46
C SER A 760 -21.66 -15.98 -24.42
N ARG A 761 -21.65 -15.59 -23.14
CA ARG A 761 -22.37 -16.30 -22.05
C ARG A 761 -23.89 -16.34 -22.27
N ALA A 762 -24.48 -15.31 -22.88
CA ALA A 762 -25.90 -15.32 -23.24
C ALA A 762 -26.18 -16.27 -24.42
N GLN A 763 -25.34 -16.24 -25.46
CA GLN A 763 -25.44 -17.13 -26.63
C GLN A 763 -25.35 -18.62 -26.24
N VAL A 764 -24.41 -18.98 -25.35
CA VAL A 764 -24.29 -20.35 -24.83
C VAL A 764 -25.58 -20.78 -24.14
N LYS A 765 -26.16 -19.96 -23.25
CA LYS A 765 -27.42 -20.27 -22.56
C LYS A 765 -28.62 -20.44 -23.50
N THR A 766 -28.67 -19.67 -24.58
CA THR A 766 -29.70 -19.87 -25.62
C THR A 766 -29.51 -21.22 -26.30
N ALA A 767 -28.29 -21.56 -26.72
CA ALA A 767 -27.99 -22.85 -27.36
C ALA A 767 -28.22 -24.05 -26.42
N GLU A 768 -27.94 -23.92 -25.12
CA GLU A 768 -28.25 -24.91 -24.09
C GLU A 768 -29.76 -25.16 -24.01
N LYS A 769 -30.57 -24.09 -23.93
CA LYS A 769 -32.04 -24.17 -23.90
C LYS A 769 -32.62 -24.73 -25.20
N ASP A 770 -32.11 -24.34 -26.36
CA ASP A 770 -32.59 -24.84 -27.66
C ASP A 770 -32.30 -26.34 -27.81
N ARG A 771 -31.15 -26.81 -27.29
CA ARG A 771 -30.79 -28.23 -27.20
C ARG A 771 -31.72 -28.99 -26.25
N GLU A 772 -32.05 -28.43 -25.09
CA GLU A 772 -33.00 -29.01 -24.13
C GLU A 772 -34.42 -29.10 -24.69
N GLU A 773 -34.89 -28.08 -25.40
CA GLU A 773 -36.17 -28.12 -26.11
C GLU A 773 -36.18 -29.19 -27.20
N LEU A 774 -35.11 -29.33 -27.98
CA LEU A 774 -34.99 -30.39 -28.99
C LEU A 774 -34.99 -31.78 -28.36
N GLN A 775 -34.24 -31.98 -27.27
CA GLN A 775 -34.21 -33.23 -26.52
C GLN A 775 -35.58 -33.59 -25.93
N CYS A 776 -36.31 -32.61 -25.37
CA CYS A 776 -37.66 -32.79 -24.87
C CYS A 776 -38.64 -33.21 -25.98
N ARG A 777 -38.61 -32.53 -27.14
CA ARG A 777 -39.44 -32.88 -28.31
C ARG A 777 -39.16 -34.31 -28.80
N MET A 778 -37.89 -34.72 -28.83
CA MET A 778 -37.48 -36.09 -29.20
C MET A 778 -37.95 -37.12 -28.16
N GLN A 779 -37.83 -36.83 -26.86
CA GLN A 779 -38.30 -37.69 -25.78
C GLN A 779 -39.81 -37.96 -25.90
N CYS A 780 -40.62 -36.93 -26.17
CA CYS A 780 -42.06 -37.06 -26.37
C CYS A 780 -42.44 -37.82 -27.66
N GLN A 781 -41.60 -37.80 -28.71
CA GLN A 781 -41.78 -38.65 -29.89
C GLN A 781 -41.52 -40.12 -29.56
N ILE A 782 -40.44 -40.42 -28.82
CA ILE A 782 -40.11 -41.77 -28.37
C ILE A 782 -41.22 -42.34 -27.48
N GLN A 783 -41.74 -41.55 -26.52
CA GLN A 783 -42.86 -41.97 -25.66
C GLN A 783 -44.09 -42.37 -26.48
N ARG A 784 -44.52 -41.53 -27.43
CA ARG A 784 -45.67 -41.84 -28.31
C ARG A 784 -45.43 -43.08 -29.19
N LEU A 785 -44.20 -43.32 -29.64
CA LEU A 785 -43.87 -44.52 -30.40
C LEU A 785 -43.94 -45.78 -29.53
N ASN A 786 -43.47 -45.71 -28.28
CA ASN A 786 -43.59 -46.79 -27.30
C ASN A 786 -45.06 -47.07 -26.96
N GLU A 787 -45.86 -46.04 -26.64
CA GLU A 787 -47.30 -46.17 -26.38
C GLU A 787 -48.04 -46.84 -27.54
N ASN A 788 -47.74 -46.47 -28.78
CA ASN A 788 -48.31 -47.10 -29.97
C ASN A 788 -47.85 -48.57 -30.14
N PHE A 789 -46.60 -48.87 -29.81
CA PHE A 789 -46.04 -50.22 -29.87
C PHE A 789 -46.61 -51.14 -28.77
N GLU A 790 -46.83 -50.63 -27.56
CA GLU A 790 -47.52 -51.32 -26.47
C GLU A 790 -48.97 -51.62 -26.84
N GLN A 791 -49.71 -50.64 -27.38
CA GLN A 791 -51.07 -50.84 -27.87
C GLN A 791 -51.13 -51.89 -29.01
N ALA A 792 -50.19 -51.86 -29.94
CA ALA A 792 -50.07 -52.88 -30.99
C ALA A 792 -49.79 -54.27 -30.40
N SER A 793 -48.89 -54.36 -29.42
CA SER A 793 -48.52 -55.60 -28.74
C SER A 793 -49.69 -56.19 -27.94
N LEU A 794 -50.44 -55.37 -27.20
CA LEU A 794 -51.67 -55.76 -26.51
C LEU A 794 -52.74 -56.25 -27.49
N ARG A 795 -52.89 -55.59 -28.65
CA ARG A 795 -53.81 -56.02 -29.70
C ARG A 795 -53.40 -57.37 -30.32
N ILE A 796 -52.10 -57.58 -30.55
CA ILE A 796 -51.56 -58.87 -31.02
C ILE A 796 -51.82 -59.98 -29.98
N LEU A 797 -51.56 -59.73 -28.69
CA LEU A 797 -51.82 -60.68 -27.61
C LEU A 797 -53.32 -61.01 -27.47
N GLY A 798 -54.19 -60.01 -27.60
CA GLY A 798 -55.64 -60.18 -27.63
C GLY A 798 -56.10 -61.07 -28.80
N LEU A 799 -55.62 -60.80 -30.01
CA LEU A 799 -55.90 -61.63 -31.19
C LEU A 799 -55.36 -63.06 -31.04
N GLN A 800 -54.14 -63.23 -30.51
CA GLN A 800 -53.57 -64.56 -30.22
C GLN A 800 -54.42 -65.32 -29.18
N THR A 801 -54.94 -64.63 -28.17
CA THR A 801 -55.83 -65.22 -27.15
C THR A 801 -57.17 -65.64 -27.75
N GLN A 802 -57.75 -64.82 -28.63
CA GLN A 802 -58.96 -65.16 -29.39
C GLN A 802 -58.73 -66.38 -30.30
N VAL A 803 -57.63 -66.41 -31.07
CA VAL A 803 -57.26 -67.54 -31.93
C VAL A 803 -57.02 -68.82 -31.12
N GLN A 804 -56.35 -68.74 -29.96
CA GLN A 804 -56.20 -69.88 -29.05
C GLN A 804 -57.55 -70.36 -28.49
N THR A 805 -58.47 -69.44 -28.19
CA THR A 805 -59.80 -69.77 -27.67
C THR A 805 -60.63 -70.48 -28.74
N LEU A 806 -60.68 -69.93 -29.96
CA LEU A 806 -61.31 -70.56 -31.12
C LEU A 806 -60.71 -71.94 -31.44
N ARG A 807 -59.39 -72.08 -31.32
CA ARG A 807 -58.71 -73.37 -31.51
C ARG A 807 -59.10 -74.38 -30.42
N ARG A 808 -59.29 -73.95 -29.17
CA ARG A 808 -59.76 -74.83 -28.08
C ARG A 808 -61.23 -75.23 -28.29
N THR A 809 -62.12 -74.30 -28.64
CA THR A 809 -63.53 -74.63 -28.90
C THR A 809 -63.72 -75.51 -30.12
N ALA A 810 -62.95 -75.30 -31.20
CA ALA A 810 -62.91 -76.21 -32.34
C ALA A 810 -62.36 -77.60 -31.98
N SER A 811 -61.41 -77.68 -31.04
CA SER A 811 -60.89 -78.97 -30.55
C SER A 811 -61.86 -79.68 -29.60
N SER A 812 -62.69 -78.95 -28.85
CA SER A 812 -63.68 -79.53 -27.92
C SER A 812 -65.03 -79.84 -28.58
N ALA A 813 -65.24 -79.43 -29.83
CA ALA A 813 -66.36 -79.85 -30.66
C ALA A 813 -66.04 -81.09 -31.51
N GLY A 814 -64.88 -81.74 -31.27
CA GLY A 814 -64.28 -82.77 -32.12
C GLY A 814 -64.58 -84.22 -31.77
N GLU A 815 -65.62 -84.51 -30.97
CA GLU A 815 -66.17 -85.86 -30.80
C GLU A 815 -67.67 -85.85 -31.12
N GLY A 816 -67.99 -85.90 -32.42
CA GLY A 816 -69.35 -85.88 -32.97
C GLY A 816 -69.32 -85.93 -34.49
N GLU A 817 -70.07 -86.85 -35.08
CA GLU A 817 -70.08 -87.17 -36.51
C GLU A 817 -70.61 -86.02 -37.40
N GLY A 818 -70.15 -85.93 -38.66
CA GLY A 818 -70.77 -85.05 -39.67
C GLY A 818 -69.91 -84.78 -40.91
N ASP A 819 -70.36 -85.27 -42.07
CA ASP A 819 -69.77 -84.97 -43.38
C ASP A 819 -69.86 -83.47 -43.76
N GLY A 820 -68.97 -83.00 -44.65
CA GLY A 820 -69.34 -81.89 -45.55
C GLY A 820 -68.23 -80.91 -45.95
N GLU A 821 -68.15 -80.67 -47.26
CA GLU A 821 -67.75 -79.40 -47.91
C GLU A 821 -66.44 -78.73 -47.49
N MET A 822 -65.37 -79.21 -48.11
CA MET A 822 -64.16 -78.49 -48.50
C MET A 822 -64.43 -77.02 -48.92
N GLN A 823 -64.23 -76.07 -48.00
CA GLN A 823 -64.29 -74.62 -48.30
C GLN A 823 -62.88 -74.01 -48.24
N GLU A 824 -62.39 -73.48 -49.36
CA GLU A 824 -61.07 -72.85 -49.42
C GLU A 824 -61.00 -71.57 -48.57
N CYS A 825 -59.97 -71.45 -47.73
CA CYS A 825 -59.65 -70.17 -47.11
C CYS A 825 -59.17 -69.20 -48.19
N ALA A 826 -59.97 -68.18 -48.49
CA ALA A 826 -59.67 -67.08 -49.42
C ALA A 826 -58.54 -66.14 -48.94
N CYS A 827 -57.62 -66.65 -48.12
CA CYS A 827 -56.51 -65.96 -47.49
C CYS A 827 -55.16 -66.09 -48.25
N LYS A 828 -55.10 -66.92 -49.31
CA LYS A 828 -53.88 -67.08 -50.14
C LYS A 828 -53.74 -66.07 -51.29
N SER A 829 -54.76 -65.28 -51.60
CA SER A 829 -54.83 -64.45 -52.82
C SER A 829 -54.31 -63.01 -52.67
N PHE A 830 -53.79 -62.62 -51.50
CA PHE A 830 -53.52 -61.21 -51.17
C PHE A 830 -52.04 -60.80 -51.02
N PHE A 831 -51.09 -61.73 -51.19
CA PHE A 831 -49.65 -61.44 -51.03
C PHE A 831 -48.78 -61.79 -52.26
N ASP A 832 -49.37 -62.31 -53.34
CA ASP A 832 -48.68 -62.57 -54.62
C ASP A 832 -49.08 -61.54 -55.71
N ASN A 833 -48.62 -60.30 -55.56
CA ASN A 833 -48.28 -59.40 -56.68
C ASN A 833 -47.35 -58.26 -56.19
N PRO A 834 -46.51 -57.68 -57.08
CA PRO A 834 -45.33 -56.90 -56.71
C PRO A 834 -45.58 -55.41 -56.41
#